data_AF-A0A855A1L8-F1
#
_entry.id   AF-A0A855A1L8-F1
#
_cell.length_a   1.000
_cell.length_b   1.000
_cell.length_c   1.000
_cell.angle_alpha   90.00
_cell.angle_beta   90.00
_cell.angle_gamma   90.00
#
_symmetry.space_group_name_H-M   'P 1'
#
loop_
_entity.id
_entity.type
_entity.pdbx_description
1 polymer ?
#
loop_
_entity_poly.entity_id
_entity_poly.type
_entity_poly.pdbx_seq_one_letter_code
_entity_poly.pdbx_strand_id
1 'polypeptide(L)'
;YVVGMKGAYQDADYLEFTYNAPEAGKYQMQAFHSNEDLAGSHGYNIKAIDKYAVVDVNGNYEYPRFEGIVPVKPEGLTTYYFVDCGDHGVSTVTKGDEFGENNSVTDQIYGKDAETGYSWGVVDPKGDYDTEGPGLESDTGVYTEYTWASEYDQVDNVAQDDLDKETTFRYARGQDTAGITPREVTYKFELDPGKYDVEVGMSNTWGNAGSPIVTLSAGEVEDVVSEPYSSGSKTLTIDLTDATPEDNGRVVLTVKGTTAGDTLQMTYIIITDSADDGKEYFILPPGEEKIPVENIKDVEGIYTGELADGVDWFIDYRNMKNDSGRYFFLNTFSDDTFREKTITLDLQKGENIIRIYNDNSWNVTFGGTQSFPGLEYLTNYAPNFDKFVITPMALNSAVELEEEYTIDVASTEYGIASANQNTVGENGEYTVSMIPAEGKEIVNVLVNGADRTDDIVFDEASGAYQLKISGVSEDQKVQVYFSKPNTSKDSLKNLYNEYKDLEKGTYSTATWEQFDRARTEAQQVLKDDDAPQWKINNAYDKLLAGVNGLKDIGNLVFFVDCGDHGVSTVTKGDDFGRNNSVTDQIYGKDAETGYSWGVVDPKGDYDTEGPGLESDTGVYTEYTWASEYDQVNNVAQDDLDKETTFRYARGQDTAGITPREVTYKFELDPGKYDVEVGMSNTWGNAGSPIVTLSAGEVEDVVSEPYSSGSKTLTIDLT
;
A
#
# COMPACT_ATOMS: atom_id res chain seq x y z
N TYR A 1 3.98 10.41 -1.41
CA TYR A 1 3.50 9.02 -1.24
C TYR A 1 4.04 8.45 0.07
N VAL A 2 3.15 8.01 0.95
CA VAL A 2 3.43 7.42 2.27
C VAL A 2 2.61 6.14 2.38
N VAL A 3 3.22 5.02 2.76
CA VAL A 3 2.58 3.69 2.81
C VAL A 3 2.85 3.03 4.15
N GLY A 4 1.87 2.28 4.64
CA GLY A 4 2.11 1.26 5.67
C GLY A 4 2.48 1.77 7.05
N MET A 5 2.07 3.01 7.41
CA MET A 5 2.29 3.52 8.78
C MET A 5 1.55 2.63 9.78
N LYS A 6 2.31 1.98 10.66
CA LYS A 6 1.76 1.08 11.67
C LYS A 6 1.11 1.90 12.78
N GLY A 7 -0.06 1.47 13.23
CA GLY A 7 -0.56 1.97 14.51
C GLY A 7 0.10 1.20 15.64
N ALA A 8 0.26 1.84 16.79
CA ALA A 8 0.63 1.19 18.05
C ALA A 8 -0.10 1.87 19.21
N TYR A 9 -0.25 1.18 20.34
CA TYR A 9 -0.93 1.74 21.51
C TYR A 9 0.01 2.50 22.47
N GLN A 10 1.32 2.35 22.29
CA GLN A 10 2.37 3.07 23.00
C GLN A 10 3.16 4.01 22.09
N ASP A 11 3.77 3.48 21.02
CA ASP A 11 4.69 4.22 20.15
C ASP A 11 4.24 4.13 18.69
N ALA A 12 3.21 4.91 18.33
CA ALA A 12 2.64 4.87 16.97
C ALA A 12 3.57 5.53 15.95
N ASP A 13 3.70 4.91 14.77
CA ASP A 13 4.25 5.61 13.61
C ASP A 13 3.32 6.77 13.24
N TYR A 14 3.91 7.85 12.73
CA TYR A 14 3.16 8.99 12.24
C TYR A 14 3.84 9.67 11.06
N LEU A 15 2.99 10.26 10.22
CA LEU A 15 3.42 11.24 9.24
C LEU A 15 3.44 12.60 9.92
N GLU A 16 4.55 13.32 9.85
CA GLU A 16 4.66 14.71 10.31
C GLU A 16 5.08 15.63 9.17
N PHE A 17 4.44 16.79 9.09
CA PHE A 17 4.87 17.87 8.22
C PHE A 17 4.50 19.21 8.84
N THR A 18 5.17 20.27 8.40
CA THR A 18 4.89 21.63 8.82
C THR A 18 4.06 22.37 7.77
N TYR A 19 3.19 23.27 8.23
CA TYR A 19 2.43 24.18 7.37
C TYR A 19 2.48 25.60 7.95
N ASN A 20 2.94 26.55 7.14
CA ASN A 20 3.01 27.95 7.52
C ASN A 20 1.71 28.67 7.12
N ALA A 21 0.79 28.82 8.08
CA ALA A 21 -0.52 29.40 7.79
C ALA A 21 -0.44 30.94 7.75
N PRO A 22 -0.95 31.60 6.69
CA PRO A 22 -0.87 33.06 6.55
C PRO A 22 -1.64 33.79 7.65
N GLU A 23 -2.76 33.22 8.10
CA GLU A 23 -3.57 33.70 9.21
C GLU A 23 -4.06 32.54 10.09
N ALA A 24 -4.37 32.84 11.36
CA ALA A 24 -4.98 31.87 12.25
C ALA A 24 -6.45 31.64 11.84
N GLY A 25 -6.88 30.39 11.75
CA GLY A 25 -8.25 30.07 11.36
C GLY A 25 -8.45 28.60 10.98
N LYS A 26 -9.65 28.29 10.49
CA LYS A 26 -9.99 26.96 10.00
C LYS A 26 -9.51 26.79 8.57
N TYR A 27 -8.87 25.66 8.28
CA TYR A 27 -8.42 25.24 6.96
C TYR A 27 -9.04 23.88 6.62
N GLN A 28 -9.23 23.61 5.34
CA GLN A 28 -9.54 22.31 4.77
C GLN A 28 -8.25 21.70 4.26
N MET A 29 -7.93 20.50 4.72
CA MET A 29 -6.90 19.65 4.15
C MET A 29 -7.56 18.53 3.35
N GLN A 30 -7.40 18.55 2.04
CA GLN A 30 -7.78 17.44 1.17
C GLN A 30 -6.65 16.43 1.16
N ALA A 31 -6.87 15.27 1.77
CA ALA A 31 -5.95 14.15 1.78
C ALA A 31 -6.30 13.18 0.65
N PHE A 32 -5.43 13.07 -0.34
CA PHE A 32 -5.52 12.09 -1.41
C PHE A 32 -4.88 10.79 -0.93
N HIS A 33 -5.63 9.70 -1.01
CA HIS A 33 -5.22 8.43 -0.45
C HIS A 33 -5.59 7.24 -1.33
N SER A 34 -4.84 6.17 -1.14
CA SER A 34 -5.12 4.83 -1.64
C SER A 34 -5.04 3.84 -0.48
N ASN A 35 -5.92 2.86 -0.47
CA ASN A 35 -5.87 1.71 0.41
C ASN A 35 -5.60 0.53 -0.52
N GLU A 36 -4.37 0.01 -0.56
CA GLU A 36 -4.13 -1.23 -1.31
C GLU A 36 -5.11 -2.31 -0.84
N ASP A 37 -5.81 -2.92 -1.79
CA ASP A 37 -6.56 -4.13 -1.54
C ASP A 37 -5.58 -5.19 -1.03
N LEU A 38 -5.84 -5.78 0.15
CA LEU A 38 -5.28 -7.08 0.51
C LEU A 38 -5.98 -8.14 -0.36
N ALA A 39 -5.78 -8.09 -1.68
CA ALA A 39 -6.24 -9.10 -2.58
C ALA A 39 -5.49 -10.39 -2.24
N GLY A 40 -6.23 -11.41 -1.78
CA GLY A 40 -5.69 -12.76 -1.80
C GLY A 40 -5.27 -13.12 -3.24
N SER A 41 -4.58 -14.24 -3.42
CA SER A 41 -4.09 -14.76 -4.71
C SER A 41 -5.16 -14.99 -5.81
N HIS A 42 -6.43 -14.62 -5.56
CA HIS A 42 -7.55 -14.64 -6.49
C HIS A 42 -8.46 -13.41 -6.32
N GLY A 43 -8.96 -12.85 -7.44
CA GLY A 43 -9.74 -11.60 -7.50
C GLY A 43 -11.14 -11.60 -6.86
N TYR A 44 -11.52 -12.64 -6.11
CA TYR A 44 -12.75 -12.67 -5.30
C TYR A 44 -12.48 -12.63 -3.79
N ASN A 45 -11.21 -12.58 -3.37
CA ASN A 45 -10.80 -12.46 -1.97
C ASN A 45 -10.44 -11.00 -1.64
N ILE A 46 -11.38 -10.08 -1.86
CA ILE A 46 -11.21 -8.68 -1.47
C ILE A 46 -11.38 -8.60 0.05
N LYS A 47 -10.31 -8.24 0.76
CA LYS A 47 -10.35 -7.95 2.20
C LYS A 47 -10.55 -6.45 2.38
N ALA A 48 -11.81 -6.02 2.52
CA ALA A 48 -12.11 -4.63 2.83
C ALA A 48 -11.94 -4.37 4.33
N ILE A 49 -10.92 -3.61 4.71
CA ILE A 49 -10.75 -3.09 6.08
C ILE A 49 -11.03 -1.59 6.07
N ASP A 50 -11.98 -1.16 6.88
CA ASP A 50 -12.25 0.25 7.12
C ASP A 50 -11.02 0.90 7.78
N LYS A 51 -10.44 1.92 7.14
CA LYS A 51 -9.25 2.61 7.67
C LYS A 51 -9.64 3.91 8.35
N TYR A 52 -9.04 4.15 9.50
CA TYR A 52 -9.20 5.39 10.26
C TYR A 52 -7.82 5.99 10.52
N ALA A 53 -7.74 7.32 10.53
CA ALA A 53 -6.55 8.04 10.97
C ALA A 53 -6.91 9.20 11.90
N VAL A 54 -5.99 9.53 12.80
CA VAL A 54 -6.10 10.70 13.68
C VAL A 54 -5.17 11.79 13.17
N VAL A 55 -5.70 12.99 12.99
CA VAL A 55 -4.95 14.19 12.61
C VAL A 55 -4.78 15.08 13.83
N ASP A 56 -3.52 15.27 14.23
CA ASP A 56 -3.09 16.19 15.27
C ASP A 56 -2.54 17.48 14.64
N VAL A 57 -2.88 18.61 15.25
CA VAL A 57 -2.37 19.92 14.88
C VAL A 57 -1.80 20.55 16.14
N ASN A 58 -0.49 20.84 16.13
CA ASN A 58 0.23 21.48 17.22
C ASN A 58 0.10 20.78 18.59
N GLY A 59 -0.13 19.47 18.62
CA GLY A 59 -0.35 18.72 19.85
C GLY A 59 -1.73 18.93 20.48
N ASN A 60 -2.69 19.48 19.73
CA ASN A 60 -4.08 19.64 20.19
C ASN A 60 -4.81 18.31 20.28
N TYR A 61 -4.38 17.30 19.52
CA TYR A 61 -4.93 15.95 19.58
C TYR A 61 -3.80 14.95 19.79
N GLU A 62 -3.92 14.10 20.80
CA GLU A 62 -3.00 12.96 20.88
C GLU A 62 -3.54 11.78 20.05
N TYR A 63 -2.63 10.99 19.48
CA TYR A 63 -2.96 9.70 18.87
C TYR A 63 -3.66 8.78 19.87
N PRO A 64 -4.42 7.77 19.41
CA PRO A 64 -5.04 6.80 20.31
C PRO A 64 -3.97 6.13 21.18
N ARG A 65 -4.10 6.24 22.50
CA ARG A 65 -3.16 5.68 23.48
C ARG A 65 -3.93 4.84 24.48
N PHE A 66 -3.29 3.81 24.99
CA PHE A 66 -3.85 3.06 26.11
C PHE A 66 -3.55 3.79 27.43
N GLU A 67 -4.37 4.78 27.78
CA GLU A 67 -4.19 5.51 29.03
C GLU A 67 -4.40 4.60 30.25
N GLY A 68 -3.39 4.58 31.12
CA GLY A 68 -3.45 3.92 32.43
C GLY A 68 -3.24 2.40 32.41
N ILE A 69 -2.99 1.80 31.24
CA ILE A 69 -2.75 0.38 31.10
C ILE A 69 -1.64 0.16 30.07
N VAL A 70 -0.63 -0.65 30.41
CA VAL A 70 0.57 -0.83 29.60
C VAL A 70 0.45 -2.14 28.81
N PRO A 71 0.36 -2.10 27.47
CA PRO A 71 0.56 -3.27 26.63
C PRO A 71 1.92 -3.93 26.92
N VAL A 72 1.94 -5.26 27.02
CA VAL A 72 3.17 -6.04 26.99
C VAL A 72 3.52 -6.20 25.52
N LYS A 73 4.40 -5.34 25.02
CA LYS A 73 5.06 -5.58 23.74
C LYS A 73 5.93 -6.85 23.91
N PRO A 74 6.06 -7.72 22.90
CA PRO A 74 7.04 -8.81 22.94
C PRO A 74 8.49 -8.33 23.12
N GLU A 75 8.75 -7.02 22.99
CA GLU A 75 10.05 -6.45 23.32
C GLU A 75 10.28 -6.44 24.84
N GLY A 76 11.22 -7.27 25.25
CA GLY A 76 11.52 -7.58 26.65
C GLY A 76 11.55 -9.08 26.94
N LEU A 77 11.09 -9.93 26.00
CA LEU A 77 11.38 -11.36 26.03
C LEU A 77 12.82 -11.56 25.60
N THR A 78 13.61 -12.19 26.47
CA THR A 78 14.96 -12.59 26.11
C THR A 78 14.88 -13.77 25.14
N THR A 79 15.52 -13.64 23.97
CA THR A 79 15.84 -14.79 23.12
C THR A 79 17.03 -15.51 23.73
N TYR A 80 16.83 -16.75 24.16
CA TYR A 80 17.89 -17.58 24.72
C TYR A 80 18.64 -18.35 23.63
N TYR A 81 17.91 -18.85 22.64
CA TYR A 81 18.48 -19.60 21.52
C TYR A 81 17.86 -19.18 20.21
N PHE A 82 18.71 -18.93 19.21
CA PHE A 82 18.34 -18.84 17.80
C PHE A 82 19.11 -19.90 17.02
N VAL A 83 18.41 -20.87 16.44
CA VAL A 83 19.00 -21.98 15.68
C VAL A 83 18.50 -21.95 14.25
N ASP A 84 19.41 -21.86 13.29
CA ASP A 84 19.15 -22.21 11.90
C ASP A 84 19.61 -23.65 11.70
N CYS A 85 18.66 -24.57 11.63
CA CYS A 85 18.97 -26.00 11.63
C CYS A 85 19.68 -26.46 10.35
N GLY A 86 19.60 -25.69 9.26
CA GLY A 86 20.14 -26.04 7.95
C GLY A 86 21.36 -25.23 7.53
N ASP A 87 21.90 -24.40 8.42
CA ASP A 87 22.93 -23.43 8.07
C ASP A 87 24.28 -24.08 7.68
N HIS A 88 24.86 -23.59 6.59
CA HIS A 88 26.20 -23.96 6.15
C HIS A 88 27.27 -22.96 6.62
N GLY A 89 26.86 -21.77 7.09
CA GLY A 89 27.69 -20.72 7.65
C GLY A 89 27.39 -20.47 9.12
N VAL A 90 27.72 -21.40 10.03
CA VAL A 90 27.18 -21.39 11.40
C VAL A 90 27.54 -20.16 12.27
N SER A 91 28.40 -19.26 11.79
CA SER A 91 28.81 -18.03 12.49
C SER A 91 28.04 -16.77 12.06
N THR A 92 27.16 -16.89 11.08
CA THR A 92 26.35 -15.81 10.50
C THR A 92 24.89 -16.04 10.80
N VAL A 93 24.11 -14.97 10.90
CA VAL A 93 22.66 -15.02 11.14
C VAL A 93 21.96 -14.37 9.95
N THR A 94 20.77 -14.87 9.60
CA THR A 94 19.95 -14.31 8.54
C THR A 94 19.70 -12.81 8.78
N LYS A 95 19.65 -12.02 7.70
CA LYS A 95 19.48 -10.56 7.76
C LYS A 95 18.22 -10.16 8.56
N GLY A 96 18.45 -9.55 9.71
CA GLY A 96 17.40 -9.07 10.62
C GLY A 96 17.20 -9.91 11.88
N ASP A 97 17.87 -11.06 11.98
CA ASP A 97 17.90 -11.90 13.18
C ASP A 97 19.17 -11.63 14.02
N GLU A 98 19.15 -12.04 15.29
CA GLU A 98 20.28 -11.93 16.23
C GLU A 98 20.46 -13.26 16.99
N PHE A 99 21.68 -13.54 17.44
CA PHE A 99 21.96 -14.68 18.32
C PHE A 99 21.20 -14.55 19.65
N GLY A 100 20.82 -15.69 20.22
CA GLY A 100 20.28 -15.73 21.57
C GLY A 100 21.37 -15.54 22.65
N GLU A 101 20.97 -15.24 23.88
CA GLU A 101 21.90 -15.05 25.00
C GLU A 101 22.74 -16.30 25.33
N ASN A 102 22.31 -17.49 24.91
CA ASN A 102 22.94 -18.77 25.24
C ASN A 102 23.58 -19.49 24.03
N ASN A 103 23.67 -18.85 22.86
CA ASN A 103 24.42 -19.40 21.72
C ASN A 103 25.21 -18.36 20.93
N SER A 104 26.39 -18.74 20.43
CA SER A 104 27.26 -17.90 19.59
C SER A 104 27.38 -18.40 18.14
N VAL A 105 26.67 -19.47 17.80
CA VAL A 105 26.59 -20.08 16.46
C VAL A 105 25.16 -20.51 16.18
N THR A 106 24.75 -20.60 14.92
CA THR A 106 23.37 -20.93 14.51
C THR A 106 23.10 -22.44 14.48
N ASP A 107 24.14 -23.28 14.36
CA ASP A 107 24.04 -24.71 14.54
C ASP A 107 25.33 -25.31 15.14
N GLN A 108 25.19 -26.39 15.92
CA GLN A 108 26.31 -27.21 16.40
C GLN A 108 25.86 -28.61 16.85
N ILE A 109 26.83 -29.53 16.97
CA ILE A 109 26.61 -30.80 17.69
C ILE A 109 26.39 -30.51 19.16
N TYR A 110 25.45 -31.24 19.80
CA TYR A 110 25.16 -31.08 21.23
C TYR A 110 26.42 -31.08 22.08
N GLY A 111 26.71 -29.92 22.65
CA GLY A 111 27.94 -29.66 23.35
C GLY A 111 27.94 -28.26 23.94
N LYS A 112 29.00 -27.94 24.67
CA LYS A 112 29.14 -26.63 25.30
C LYS A 112 29.47 -25.57 24.26
N ASP A 113 28.61 -24.57 24.16
CA ASP A 113 28.85 -23.34 23.43
C ASP A 113 30.09 -22.61 23.96
N ALA A 114 30.96 -22.17 23.03
CA ALA A 114 32.30 -21.70 23.36
C ALA A 114 32.30 -20.36 24.10
N GLU A 115 31.31 -19.50 23.84
CA GLU A 115 31.27 -18.14 24.40
C GLU A 115 30.36 -18.05 25.62
N THR A 116 29.17 -18.64 25.55
CA THR A 116 28.12 -18.49 26.58
C THR A 116 28.27 -19.53 27.70
N GLY A 117 28.86 -20.68 27.36
CA GLY A 117 29.09 -21.80 28.26
C GLY A 117 27.85 -22.64 28.60
N TYR A 118 26.73 -22.43 27.90
CA TYR A 118 25.58 -23.34 27.92
C TYR A 118 25.78 -24.52 26.97
N SER A 119 25.17 -25.68 27.25
CA SER A 119 25.22 -26.81 26.34
C SER A 119 24.00 -26.84 25.43
N TRP A 120 24.19 -26.86 24.12
CA TRP A 120 23.10 -27.00 23.17
C TRP A 120 23.56 -27.62 21.86
N GLY A 121 22.61 -28.03 21.01
CA GLY A 121 22.88 -28.48 19.64
C GLY A 121 22.13 -29.74 19.24
N VAL A 122 22.35 -30.17 18.00
CA VAL A 122 21.75 -31.38 17.43
C VAL A 122 22.32 -32.64 18.07
N VAL A 123 21.44 -33.62 18.31
CA VAL A 123 21.78 -34.94 18.83
C VAL A 123 21.48 -35.98 17.78
N ASP A 124 22.49 -36.78 17.43
CA ASP A 124 22.27 -37.93 16.57
C ASP A 124 21.48 -39.02 17.32
N PRO A 125 20.44 -39.63 16.70
CA PRO A 125 19.65 -40.69 17.34
C PRO A 125 20.45 -41.91 17.81
N LYS A 126 21.62 -42.20 17.24
CA LYS A 126 22.52 -43.29 17.66
C LYS A 126 23.78 -42.82 18.39
N GLY A 127 24.01 -41.51 18.45
CA GLY A 127 25.20 -40.92 19.08
C GLY A 127 26.46 -41.03 18.22
N ASP A 128 26.31 -41.28 16.93
CA ASP A 128 27.40 -41.37 15.95
C ASP A 128 27.43 -40.07 15.10
N TYR A 129 28.61 -39.46 14.97
CA TYR A 129 28.79 -38.18 14.29
C TYR A 129 29.60 -38.36 13.00
N ASP A 130 29.08 -37.84 11.89
CA ASP A 130 29.69 -37.92 10.57
C ASP A 130 30.44 -36.62 10.27
N THR A 131 31.76 -36.62 10.41
CA THR A 131 32.58 -35.42 10.32
C THR A 131 32.95 -34.99 8.89
N GLU A 132 32.55 -35.74 7.85
CA GLU A 132 32.95 -35.44 6.47
C GLU A 132 31.89 -34.65 5.66
N GLY A 133 30.62 -34.68 6.07
CA GLY A 133 29.53 -33.94 5.40
C GLY A 133 29.35 -34.31 3.91
N PRO A 134 28.69 -33.44 3.10
CA PRO A 134 28.52 -33.66 1.66
C PRO A 134 29.79 -33.36 0.83
N GLY A 135 30.82 -32.76 1.43
CA GLY A 135 32.07 -32.39 0.75
C GLY A 135 31.99 -31.12 -0.10
N LEU A 136 31.16 -30.16 0.30
CA LEU A 136 31.00 -28.86 -0.36
C LEU A 136 32.17 -27.92 -0.03
N GLU A 137 32.49 -27.01 -0.95
CA GLU A 137 33.45 -25.93 -0.69
C GLU A 137 32.81 -24.85 0.21
N SER A 138 33.61 -24.30 1.14
CA SER A 138 33.19 -23.27 2.13
C SER A 138 32.09 -23.70 3.11
N ASP A 139 31.94 -25.01 3.32
CA ASP A 139 30.90 -25.59 4.17
C ASP A 139 31.38 -25.69 5.63
N THR A 140 30.68 -25.01 6.53
CA THR A 140 30.84 -25.13 7.98
C THR A 140 29.64 -25.78 8.67
N GLY A 141 28.73 -26.34 7.88
CA GLY A 141 27.50 -26.96 8.35
C GLY A 141 27.73 -28.17 9.26
N VAL A 142 26.68 -28.51 10.00
CA VAL A 142 26.73 -29.55 11.04
C VAL A 142 26.11 -30.85 10.53
N TYR A 143 26.89 -31.93 10.54
CA TYR A 143 26.49 -33.23 10.00
C TYR A 143 26.55 -34.33 11.06
N THR A 144 25.50 -35.14 11.12
CA THR A 144 25.48 -36.38 11.90
C THR A 144 25.28 -37.59 10.99
N GLU A 145 25.38 -38.81 11.51
CA GLU A 145 25.15 -40.00 10.68
C GLU A 145 23.74 -39.99 10.07
N TYR A 146 22.74 -39.52 10.82
CA TYR A 146 21.33 -39.59 10.43
C TYR A 146 20.61 -38.26 10.26
N THR A 147 21.28 -37.13 10.46
CA THR A 147 20.68 -35.81 10.23
C THR A 147 21.68 -34.85 9.58
N TRP A 148 21.30 -34.28 8.45
CA TRP A 148 22.16 -33.39 7.65
C TRP A 148 21.44 -32.07 7.36
N ALA A 149 22.19 -30.98 7.32
CA ALA A 149 21.79 -29.79 6.57
C ALA A 149 21.59 -30.14 5.09
N SER A 150 20.66 -29.48 4.40
CA SER A 150 20.32 -29.75 3.00
C SER A 150 21.54 -29.60 2.09
N GLU A 151 22.03 -30.70 1.50
CA GLU A 151 23.13 -30.64 0.54
C GLU A 151 22.76 -29.92 -0.78
N TYR A 152 21.51 -29.48 -0.93
CA TYR A 152 21.02 -28.76 -2.10
C TYR A 152 21.21 -27.24 -1.99
N ASP A 153 21.60 -26.74 -0.82
CA ASP A 153 21.75 -25.31 -0.55
C ASP A 153 23.14 -24.86 -1.03
N GLN A 154 23.37 -25.01 -2.34
CA GLN A 154 24.68 -24.84 -2.99
C GLN A 154 24.56 -24.29 -4.42
N VAL A 155 25.64 -23.65 -4.88
CA VAL A 155 25.85 -23.29 -6.29
C VAL A 155 27.23 -23.77 -6.72
N ASP A 156 27.29 -24.58 -7.79
CA ASP A 156 28.55 -25.10 -8.34
C ASP A 156 29.46 -25.81 -7.31
N ASN A 157 28.89 -26.63 -6.40
CA ASN A 157 29.59 -27.30 -5.27
C ASN A 157 30.14 -26.37 -4.18
N VAL A 158 29.71 -25.11 -4.15
CA VAL A 158 29.99 -24.17 -3.06
C VAL A 158 28.72 -24.04 -2.22
N ALA A 159 28.84 -24.28 -0.91
CA ALA A 159 27.73 -24.10 0.02
C ALA A 159 27.30 -22.61 0.07
N GLN A 160 26.00 -22.36 0.16
CA GLN A 160 25.46 -21.01 0.31
C GLN A 160 25.36 -20.65 1.79
N ASP A 161 25.76 -19.42 2.10
CA ASP A 161 25.67 -18.78 3.40
C ASP A 161 24.67 -17.60 3.31
N ASP A 162 24.20 -17.09 4.45
CA ASP A 162 23.23 -15.99 4.57
C ASP A 162 21.87 -16.24 3.87
N LEU A 163 21.47 -17.51 3.73
CA LEU A 163 20.14 -17.85 3.25
C LEU A 163 19.07 -17.55 4.33
N ASP A 164 17.82 -17.43 3.89
CA ASP A 164 16.70 -17.21 4.80
C ASP A 164 16.43 -18.46 5.66
N LYS A 165 16.24 -18.29 6.97
CA LYS A 165 15.97 -19.37 7.93
C LYS A 165 14.75 -20.22 7.59
N GLU A 166 13.81 -19.73 6.78
CA GLU A 166 12.67 -20.52 6.29
C GLU A 166 13.01 -21.36 5.05
N THR A 167 14.13 -21.07 4.40
CA THR A 167 14.62 -21.73 3.18
C THR A 167 15.57 -22.88 3.50
N THR A 168 16.50 -22.68 4.44
CA THR A 168 17.46 -23.69 4.91
C THR A 168 16.78 -24.71 5.81
N PHE A 169 17.23 -25.97 5.78
CA PHE A 169 16.71 -26.99 6.69
C PHE A 169 17.66 -28.15 6.95
N ARG A 170 17.51 -28.77 8.12
CA ARG A 170 18.02 -30.11 8.42
C ARG A 170 16.99 -31.17 8.20
N TYR A 171 17.41 -32.30 7.64
CA TYR A 171 16.55 -33.42 7.37
C TYR A 171 17.10 -34.75 7.92
N ALA A 172 16.18 -35.69 8.14
CA ALA A 172 16.46 -37.04 8.62
C ALA A 172 17.11 -37.93 7.52
N ARG A 173 18.41 -37.75 7.27
CA ARG A 173 19.17 -38.42 6.21
C ARG A 173 19.31 -39.94 6.41
N GLY A 174 19.07 -40.70 5.33
CA GLY A 174 19.27 -42.16 5.30
C GLY A 174 18.33 -42.96 6.20
N GLN A 175 17.35 -42.30 6.83
CA GLN A 175 16.36 -42.92 7.70
C GLN A 175 15.18 -43.53 6.91
N ASP A 176 15.27 -43.60 5.58
CA ASP A 176 14.39 -44.38 4.69
C ASP A 176 14.72 -45.89 4.68
N THR A 177 15.89 -46.25 5.20
CA THR A 177 16.42 -47.63 5.24
C THR A 177 16.01 -48.38 6.52
N ALA A 178 15.72 -49.68 6.42
CA ALA A 178 15.27 -50.50 7.54
C ALA A 178 16.31 -50.54 8.69
N GLY A 179 15.89 -50.17 9.91
CA GLY A 179 16.71 -50.26 11.13
C GLY A 179 16.80 -48.99 11.97
N ILE A 180 16.15 -47.89 11.55
CA ILE A 180 16.13 -46.60 12.24
C ILE A 180 14.68 -46.14 12.31
N THR A 181 14.11 -46.13 13.51
CA THR A 181 12.72 -45.77 13.75
C THR A 181 12.61 -45.24 15.18
N PRO A 182 11.98 -44.07 15.40
CA PRO A 182 11.29 -43.22 14.42
C PRO A 182 12.22 -42.37 13.56
N ARG A 183 11.68 -41.76 12.50
CA ARG A 183 12.39 -40.73 11.72
C ARG A 183 12.41 -39.44 12.52
N GLU A 184 13.58 -38.96 12.89
CA GLU A 184 13.69 -37.85 13.82
C GLU A 184 14.85 -36.88 13.54
N VAL A 185 14.62 -35.64 13.93
CA VAL A 185 15.62 -34.59 14.12
C VAL A 185 15.44 -34.10 15.55
N THR A 186 16.51 -34.14 16.34
CA THR A 186 16.47 -33.90 17.78
C THR A 186 17.52 -32.86 18.15
N TYR A 187 17.11 -31.79 18.81
CA TYR A 187 17.99 -30.81 19.44
C TYR A 187 17.83 -30.85 20.96
N LYS A 188 18.90 -30.48 21.66
CA LYS A 188 18.88 -30.28 23.12
C LYS A 188 19.41 -28.91 23.48
N PHE A 189 18.86 -28.34 24.56
CA PHE A 189 19.16 -27.00 25.04
C PHE A 189 19.24 -27.00 26.56
N GLU A 190 20.31 -26.43 27.10
CA GLU A 190 20.47 -26.19 28.53
C GLU A 190 19.84 -24.82 28.87
N LEU A 191 18.85 -24.80 29.76
CA LEU A 191 18.13 -23.58 30.16
C LEU A 191 18.15 -23.45 31.68
N ASP A 192 18.07 -22.24 32.21
CA ASP A 192 17.75 -22.06 33.62
C ASP A 192 16.29 -22.54 33.89
N PRO A 193 15.91 -22.90 35.13
CA PRO A 193 14.52 -23.19 35.45
C PRO A 193 13.63 -21.97 35.17
N GLY A 194 12.59 -22.15 34.35
CA GLY A 194 11.70 -21.08 33.92
C GLY A 194 10.66 -21.59 32.92
N LYS A 195 9.82 -20.68 32.42
CA LYS A 195 8.80 -20.99 31.42
C LYS A 195 9.21 -20.39 30.08
N TYR A 196 9.16 -21.19 29.03
CA TYR A 196 9.72 -20.85 27.72
C TYR A 196 8.72 -21.10 26.60
N ASP A 197 8.72 -20.21 25.60
CA ASP A 197 8.07 -20.44 24.32
C ASP A 197 9.12 -20.95 23.33
N VAL A 198 8.83 -22.05 22.65
CA VAL A 198 9.70 -22.72 21.68
C VAL A 198 9.01 -22.70 20.32
N GLU A 199 9.48 -21.84 19.43
CA GLU A 199 9.04 -21.82 18.05
C GLU A 199 9.89 -22.78 17.20
N VAL A 200 9.24 -23.64 16.42
CA VAL A 200 9.93 -24.60 15.55
C VAL A 200 9.36 -24.54 14.15
N GLY A 201 10.22 -24.20 13.19
CA GLY A 201 9.92 -24.15 11.76
C GLY A 201 10.06 -25.52 11.08
N MET A 202 9.19 -25.77 10.11
CA MET A 202 9.18 -26.98 9.27
C MET A 202 9.06 -26.61 7.79
N SER A 203 9.65 -27.44 6.94
CA SER A 203 9.53 -27.31 5.48
C SER A 203 9.00 -28.59 4.82
N ASN A 204 8.48 -28.41 3.61
CA ASN A 204 8.12 -29.46 2.68
C ASN A 204 8.68 -29.18 1.29
N THR A 205 9.91 -28.66 1.20
CA THR A 205 10.59 -28.30 -0.05
C THR A 205 10.56 -29.43 -1.08
N TRP A 206 10.73 -30.68 -0.62
CA TRP A 206 10.69 -31.87 -1.49
C TRP A 206 9.30 -32.44 -1.77
N GLY A 207 8.24 -31.83 -1.23
CA GLY A 207 6.85 -32.24 -1.46
C GLY A 207 6.46 -33.61 -0.89
N ASN A 208 7.29 -34.19 -0.03
CA ASN A 208 7.12 -35.54 0.53
C ASN A 208 7.21 -35.59 2.07
N ALA A 209 7.25 -34.45 2.74
CA ALA A 209 7.11 -34.38 4.19
C ALA A 209 5.68 -34.82 4.54
N GLY A 210 5.57 -35.83 5.42
CA GLY A 210 4.28 -36.40 5.81
C GLY A 210 3.50 -35.46 6.72
N SER A 211 3.39 -35.84 7.99
CA SER A 211 2.75 -35.01 9.02
C SER A 211 3.68 -34.96 10.24
N PRO A 212 4.77 -34.19 10.18
CA PRO A 212 5.68 -34.01 11.30
C PRO A 212 4.97 -33.53 12.57
N ILE A 213 5.48 -33.98 13.71
CA ILE A 213 5.06 -33.57 15.04
C ILE A 213 6.33 -33.20 15.81
N VAL A 214 6.31 -32.04 16.46
CA VAL A 214 7.30 -31.61 17.45
C VAL A 214 6.84 -31.98 18.85
N THR A 215 7.75 -32.57 19.62
CA THR A 215 7.60 -32.88 21.06
C THR A 215 8.68 -32.16 21.84
N LEU A 216 8.29 -31.44 22.89
CA LEU A 216 9.17 -30.86 23.90
C LEU A 216 9.17 -31.77 25.13
N SER A 217 10.35 -32.13 25.64
CA SER A 217 10.48 -32.97 26.84
C SER A 217 11.66 -32.55 27.71
N ALA A 218 11.50 -32.58 29.03
CA ALA A 218 12.56 -32.21 29.98
C ALA A 218 12.44 -33.01 31.30
N GLY A 219 13.19 -34.10 31.42
CA GLY A 219 13.24 -34.90 32.65
C GLY A 219 11.89 -35.50 33.04
N GLU A 220 11.35 -35.07 34.19
CA GLU A 220 10.03 -35.50 34.71
C GLU A 220 8.88 -34.55 34.34
N VAL A 221 9.16 -33.45 33.63
CA VAL A 221 8.13 -32.52 33.13
C VAL A 221 7.27 -33.24 32.07
N GLU A 222 5.96 -33.01 32.10
CA GLU A 222 5.03 -33.58 31.11
C GLU A 222 5.37 -33.09 29.69
N ASP A 223 5.44 -34.01 28.74
CA ASP A 223 5.78 -33.71 27.35
C ASP A 223 4.73 -32.82 26.70
N VAL A 224 5.17 -31.79 25.97
CA VAL A 224 4.30 -30.91 25.18
C VAL A 224 4.40 -31.29 23.72
N VAL A 225 3.26 -31.60 23.10
CA VAL A 225 3.19 -32.15 21.74
C VAL A 225 2.39 -31.22 20.84
N SER A 226 2.95 -30.86 19.68
CA SER A 226 2.24 -30.08 18.66
C SER A 226 1.21 -30.90 17.90
N GLU A 227 0.16 -30.24 17.42
CA GLU A 227 -0.63 -30.74 16.28
C GLU A 227 0.28 -30.85 15.03
N PRO A 228 0.05 -31.83 14.13
CA PRO A 228 0.95 -32.06 13.01
C PRO A 228 1.02 -30.88 12.03
N TYR A 229 2.20 -30.64 11.45
CA TYR A 229 2.43 -29.59 10.45
C TYR A 229 3.67 -29.91 9.61
N SER A 230 3.60 -29.63 8.30
CA SER A 230 4.67 -29.91 7.34
C SER A 230 5.24 -28.66 6.68
N SER A 231 4.73 -27.46 6.99
CA SER A 231 5.22 -26.18 6.48
C SER A 231 4.90 -25.06 7.46
N GLY A 232 5.75 -24.03 7.53
CA GLY A 232 5.62 -22.92 8.48
C GLY A 232 6.08 -23.31 9.88
N SER A 233 5.75 -22.49 10.88
CA SER A 233 6.18 -22.71 12.26
C SER A 233 5.02 -22.93 13.23
N LYS A 234 5.36 -23.47 14.40
CA LYS A 234 4.48 -23.49 15.57
C LYS A 234 5.27 -23.14 16.82
N THR A 235 4.62 -22.40 17.71
CA THR A 235 5.13 -22.09 19.05
C THR A 235 4.48 -22.99 20.08
N LEU A 236 5.30 -23.64 20.90
CA LEU A 236 4.91 -24.51 22.00
C LEU A 236 5.46 -23.94 23.31
N THR A 237 4.64 -23.90 24.35
CA THR A 237 5.07 -23.42 25.67
C THR A 237 5.40 -24.59 26.60
N ILE A 238 6.55 -24.54 27.26
CA ILE A 238 6.94 -25.53 28.28
C ILE A 238 7.35 -24.84 29.59
N ASP A 239 6.87 -25.36 30.72
CA ASP A 239 7.21 -24.87 32.05
C ASP A 239 8.26 -25.78 32.70
N LEU A 240 9.48 -25.27 32.82
CA LEU A 240 10.62 -25.96 33.43
C LEU A 240 10.86 -25.51 34.88
N THR A 241 9.99 -24.68 35.45
CA THR A 241 10.19 -24.08 36.79
C THR A 241 10.38 -25.14 37.88
N ASP A 242 9.62 -26.23 37.82
CA ASP A 242 9.67 -27.34 38.76
C ASP A 242 10.48 -28.55 38.25
N ALA A 243 11.14 -28.42 37.09
CA ALA A 243 12.00 -29.48 36.57
C ALA A 243 13.19 -29.72 37.52
N THR A 244 13.64 -30.97 37.65
CA THR A 244 14.83 -31.27 38.45
C THR A 244 16.08 -30.82 37.70
N PRO A 245 16.84 -29.81 38.18
CA PRO A 245 18.03 -29.34 37.50
C PRO A 245 19.20 -30.33 37.65
N GLU A 246 20.14 -30.29 36.70
CA GLU A 246 21.41 -30.99 36.78
C GLU A 246 22.37 -30.34 37.81
N ASP A 247 23.55 -30.92 38.03
CA ASP A 247 24.54 -30.46 39.03
C ASP A 247 24.99 -28.99 38.83
N ASN A 248 24.83 -28.44 37.62
CA ASN A 248 25.12 -27.06 37.27
C ASN A 248 23.96 -26.08 37.57
N GLY A 249 22.81 -26.57 38.04
CA GLY A 249 21.62 -25.77 38.36
C GLY A 249 20.67 -25.52 37.17
N ARG A 250 20.92 -26.12 36.00
CA ARG A 250 20.16 -25.92 34.77
C ARG A 250 19.39 -27.16 34.36
N VAL A 251 18.43 -27.01 33.46
CA VAL A 251 17.53 -28.05 32.95
C VAL A 251 17.81 -28.28 31.47
N VAL A 252 17.81 -29.54 31.02
CA VAL A 252 17.99 -29.87 29.60
C VAL A 252 16.63 -30.09 28.94
N LEU A 253 16.26 -29.15 28.08
CA LEU A 253 15.11 -29.26 27.18
C LEU A 253 15.51 -30.06 25.94
N THR A 254 14.67 -31.00 25.54
CA THR A 254 14.80 -31.72 24.25
C THR A 254 13.67 -31.27 23.32
N VAL A 255 14.04 -30.80 22.12
CA VAL A 255 13.12 -30.45 21.03
C VAL A 255 13.25 -31.54 19.96
N LYS A 256 12.18 -32.33 19.77
CA LYS A 256 12.21 -33.50 18.91
C LYS A 256 11.13 -33.45 17.85
N GLY A 257 11.55 -33.34 16.58
CA GLY A 257 10.68 -33.54 15.43
C GLY A 257 10.60 -35.02 15.06
N THR A 258 9.40 -35.55 14.85
CA THR A 258 9.18 -36.92 14.35
C THR A 258 8.16 -36.93 13.22
N THR A 259 8.24 -37.91 12.32
CA THR A 259 7.24 -38.07 11.25
C THR A 259 6.95 -39.54 10.98
N ALA A 260 5.72 -39.83 10.56
CA ALA A 260 5.34 -41.12 9.98
C ALA A 260 5.59 -41.18 8.46
N GLY A 261 5.88 -40.03 7.82
CA GLY A 261 6.18 -39.92 6.40
C GLY A 261 7.63 -40.29 6.05
N ASP A 262 7.99 -40.16 4.78
CA ASP A 262 9.31 -40.55 4.28
C ASP A 262 10.40 -39.51 4.59
N THR A 263 10.03 -38.24 4.80
CA THR A 263 10.97 -37.16 5.11
C THR A 263 10.46 -36.25 6.24
N LEU A 264 11.42 -35.65 6.94
CA LEU A 264 11.26 -34.64 7.98
C LEU A 264 12.27 -33.53 7.66
N GLN A 265 11.83 -32.28 7.58
CA GLN A 265 12.66 -31.11 7.28
C GLN A 265 12.37 -30.04 8.32
N MET A 266 13.31 -29.80 9.24
CA MET A 266 13.22 -28.80 10.31
C MET A 266 14.09 -27.61 9.91
N THR A 267 13.51 -26.41 9.88
CA THR A 267 14.17 -25.21 9.34
C THR A 267 14.90 -24.45 10.44
N TYR A 268 14.18 -24.00 11.47
CA TYR A 268 14.74 -23.24 12.59
C TYR A 268 14.10 -23.58 13.93
N ILE A 269 14.79 -23.22 15.02
CA ILE A 269 14.26 -23.25 16.40
C ILE A 269 14.58 -21.91 17.07
N ILE A 270 13.58 -21.27 17.68
CA ILE A 270 13.75 -20.08 18.51
C ILE A 270 13.21 -20.38 19.90
N ILE A 271 13.99 -20.08 20.94
CA ILE A 271 13.56 -20.22 22.34
C ILE A 271 13.60 -18.85 22.99
N THR A 272 12.44 -18.37 23.42
CA THR A 272 12.29 -17.11 24.15
C THR A 272 11.73 -17.36 25.55
N ASP A 273 11.81 -16.36 26.41
CA ASP A 273 10.90 -16.27 27.55
C ASP A 273 9.46 -16.58 27.10
N SER A 274 8.71 -17.32 27.91
CA SER A 274 7.30 -17.52 27.62
C SER A 274 6.56 -16.20 27.81
N ALA A 275 5.78 -15.82 26.79
CA ALA A 275 4.88 -14.68 26.89
C ALA A 275 3.70 -14.94 27.83
N ASP A 276 3.52 -16.17 28.30
CA ASP A 276 2.45 -16.59 29.18
C ASP A 276 2.93 -16.64 30.63
N ASP A 277 2.77 -15.52 31.35
CA ASP A 277 3.03 -15.41 32.80
C ASP A 277 1.97 -16.12 33.68
N GLY A 278 1.09 -16.93 33.07
CA GLY A 278 -0.03 -17.59 33.72
C GLY A 278 -1.29 -16.71 33.80
N LYS A 279 -1.32 -15.57 33.10
CA LYS A 279 -2.48 -14.70 32.97
C LYS A 279 -3.12 -14.86 31.60
N GLU A 280 -4.43 -14.66 31.53
CA GLU A 280 -5.12 -14.48 30.26
C GLU A 280 -4.75 -13.11 29.68
N TYR A 281 -4.58 -13.02 28.36
CA TYR A 281 -4.26 -11.78 27.65
C TYR A 281 -5.23 -11.54 26.50
N PHE A 282 -5.56 -10.27 26.24
CA PHE A 282 -6.11 -9.86 24.96
C PHE A 282 -4.97 -9.52 23.99
N ILE A 283 -5.13 -9.85 22.71
CA ILE A 283 -4.22 -9.42 21.63
C ILE A 283 -4.74 -8.09 21.09
N LEU A 284 -3.94 -7.04 21.19
CA LEU A 284 -4.23 -5.72 20.66
C LEU A 284 -3.94 -5.68 19.15
N PRO A 285 -4.78 -4.99 18.36
CA PRO A 285 -4.53 -4.76 16.93
C PRO A 285 -3.28 -3.89 16.74
N PRO A 286 -2.47 -4.14 15.70
CA PRO A 286 -2.77 -5.01 14.56
C PRO A 286 -2.39 -6.50 14.75
N GLY A 287 -2.25 -6.98 15.99
CA GLY A 287 -2.01 -8.40 16.30
C GLY A 287 -0.67 -8.67 17.00
N GLU A 288 0.11 -7.62 17.27
CA GLU A 288 1.49 -7.73 17.74
C GLU A 288 1.64 -7.47 19.26
N GLU A 289 0.74 -6.67 19.86
CA GLU A 289 0.83 -6.28 21.28
C GLU A 289 -0.14 -7.11 22.14
N LYS A 290 0.27 -7.53 23.35
CA LYS A 290 -0.60 -8.28 24.29
C LYS A 290 -0.96 -7.42 25.49
N ILE A 291 -2.11 -7.64 26.11
CA ILE A 291 -2.52 -6.95 27.33
C ILE A 291 -3.16 -7.91 28.34
N PRO A 292 -2.71 -7.97 29.61
CA PRO A 292 -3.32 -8.84 30.60
C PRO A 292 -4.81 -8.55 30.77
N VAL A 293 -5.66 -9.58 30.73
CA VAL A 293 -7.12 -9.49 30.93
C VAL A 293 -7.44 -8.76 32.22
N GLU A 294 -6.71 -9.03 33.30
CA GLU A 294 -6.88 -8.37 34.61
C GLU A 294 -6.69 -6.84 34.57
N ASN A 295 -5.94 -6.33 33.60
CA ASN A 295 -5.71 -4.89 33.46
C ASN A 295 -6.86 -4.17 32.75
N ILE A 296 -7.71 -4.89 32.02
CA ILE A 296 -8.78 -4.28 31.21
C ILE A 296 -10.19 -4.74 31.59
N LYS A 297 -10.32 -5.90 32.23
CA LYS A 297 -11.56 -6.40 32.84
C LYS A 297 -11.95 -5.39 33.92
N ASP A 298 -13.00 -4.62 33.66
CA ASP A 298 -13.55 -3.54 34.51
C ASP A 298 -13.03 -2.12 34.27
N VAL A 299 -12.24 -1.86 33.22
CA VAL A 299 -11.89 -0.48 32.86
C VAL A 299 -13.05 0.21 32.14
N GLU A 300 -13.50 1.33 32.69
CA GLU A 300 -14.60 2.12 32.13
C GLU A 300 -14.26 2.57 30.69
N GLY A 301 -15.15 2.22 29.75
CA GLY A 301 -14.96 2.53 28.33
C GLY A 301 -14.26 1.44 27.52
N ILE A 302 -13.72 0.39 28.15
CA ILE A 302 -13.24 -0.81 27.44
C ILE A 302 -14.31 -1.90 27.55
N TYR A 303 -14.67 -2.50 26.43
CA TYR A 303 -15.61 -3.62 26.37
C TYR A 303 -14.90 -4.84 25.82
N THR A 304 -15.07 -5.97 26.48
CA THR A 304 -14.45 -7.24 26.11
C THR A 304 -15.52 -8.32 25.95
N GLY A 305 -15.22 -9.35 25.18
CA GLY A 305 -16.03 -10.57 25.10
C GLY A 305 -15.33 -11.65 24.30
N GLU A 306 -16.06 -12.72 23.99
CA GLU A 306 -15.54 -13.87 23.25
C GLU A 306 -16.32 -14.01 21.93
N LEU A 307 -15.60 -14.03 20.80
CA LEU A 307 -16.16 -14.10 19.45
C LEU A 307 -16.45 -15.56 19.06
N ALA A 308 -15.57 -16.47 19.50
CA ALA A 308 -15.66 -17.92 19.40
C ALA A 308 -14.80 -18.55 20.52
N ASP A 309 -14.94 -19.85 20.78
CA ASP A 309 -14.21 -20.57 21.84
C ASP A 309 -12.69 -20.31 21.75
N GLY A 310 -12.14 -19.61 22.75
CA GLY A 310 -10.73 -19.22 22.81
C GLY A 310 -10.31 -18.03 21.93
N VAL A 311 -11.26 -17.27 21.37
CA VAL A 311 -11.01 -16.06 20.58
C VAL A 311 -11.69 -14.87 21.23
N ASP A 312 -10.89 -14.13 21.99
CA ASP A 312 -11.32 -12.90 22.63
C ASP A 312 -11.50 -11.76 21.62
N TRP A 313 -12.47 -10.88 21.87
CA TRP A 313 -12.64 -9.60 21.19
C TRP A 313 -12.70 -8.47 22.22
N PHE A 314 -12.20 -7.29 21.85
CA PHE A 314 -12.37 -6.10 22.67
C PHE A 314 -12.54 -4.85 21.80
N ILE A 315 -13.14 -3.81 22.38
CA ILE A 315 -13.25 -2.47 21.81
C ILE A 315 -12.93 -1.46 22.91
N ASP A 316 -11.98 -0.57 22.65
CA ASP A 316 -11.69 0.57 23.55
C ASP A 316 -12.44 1.83 23.07
N TYR A 317 -13.61 2.08 23.67
CA TYR A 317 -14.41 3.27 23.37
C TYR A 317 -13.76 4.57 23.85
N ARG A 318 -12.76 4.53 24.76
CA ARG A 318 -11.99 5.73 25.12
C ARG A 318 -11.19 6.23 23.94
N ASN A 319 -10.76 5.31 23.07
CA ASN A 319 -10.01 5.59 21.85
C ASN A 319 -10.91 5.89 20.65
N MET A 320 -12.20 5.56 20.71
CA MET A 320 -13.17 6.05 19.74
C MET A 320 -13.46 7.54 19.96
N LYS A 321 -12.55 8.40 19.48
CA LYS A 321 -12.74 9.85 19.53
C LYS A 321 -13.96 10.21 18.67
N ASN A 322 -14.99 10.77 19.30
CA ASN A 322 -16.17 11.34 18.64
C ASN A 322 -15.93 12.79 18.15
N ASP A 323 -14.70 13.29 18.30
CA ASP A 323 -14.32 14.70 18.12
C ASP A 323 -13.47 14.88 16.84
N SER A 324 -13.33 16.14 16.39
CA SER A 324 -12.81 16.59 15.07
C SER A 324 -11.39 16.17 14.65
N GLY A 325 -10.71 15.31 15.40
CA GLY A 325 -9.38 14.78 15.07
C GLY A 325 -9.39 13.43 14.36
N ARG A 326 -10.47 12.64 14.43
CA ARG A 326 -10.54 11.29 13.85
C ARG A 326 -11.26 11.29 12.50
N TYR A 327 -10.68 10.64 11.50
CA TYR A 327 -11.19 10.64 10.13
C TYR A 327 -11.26 9.21 9.57
N PHE A 328 -12.43 8.87 9.02
CA PHE A 328 -12.66 7.63 8.28
C PHE A 328 -12.24 7.78 6.81
N PHE A 329 -11.48 6.82 6.30
CA PHE A 329 -11.01 6.74 4.93
C PHE A 329 -11.65 5.53 4.25
N LEU A 330 -12.45 5.80 3.22
CA LEU A 330 -13.12 4.77 2.44
C LEU A 330 -12.09 3.89 1.73
N ASN A 331 -12.36 2.59 1.61
CA ASN A 331 -11.50 1.73 0.79
C ASN A 331 -11.49 2.15 -0.68
N THR A 332 -10.33 1.98 -1.33
CA THR A 332 -10.12 2.18 -2.77
C THR A 332 -9.92 0.81 -3.41
N PHE A 333 -10.52 0.57 -4.58
CA PHE A 333 -10.25 -0.64 -5.37
C PHE A 333 -8.94 -0.51 -6.15
N SER A 334 -8.31 -1.61 -6.54
CA SER A 334 -7.09 -1.53 -7.40
C SER A 334 -7.27 -0.73 -8.68
N ASP A 335 -8.51 -0.61 -9.17
CA ASP A 335 -8.86 0.13 -10.39
C ASP A 335 -9.29 1.58 -10.09
N ASP A 336 -9.69 1.90 -8.85
CA ASP A 336 -9.99 3.25 -8.35
C ASP A 336 -8.68 3.85 -7.81
N THR A 337 -7.87 4.43 -8.69
CA THR A 337 -6.48 4.75 -8.34
C THR A 337 -6.30 5.79 -7.21
N PHE A 338 -7.28 6.64 -6.89
CA PHE A 338 -7.18 7.62 -5.80
C PHE A 338 -8.56 8.02 -5.21
N ARG A 339 -8.65 8.23 -3.89
CA ARG A 339 -9.80 8.89 -3.24
C ARG A 339 -9.38 10.10 -2.43
N GLU A 340 -10.29 11.04 -2.26
CA GLU A 340 -10.09 12.24 -1.45
C GLU A 340 -10.84 12.15 -0.12
N LYS A 341 -10.16 12.53 0.97
CA LYS A 341 -10.77 12.83 2.27
C LYS A 341 -10.51 14.28 2.65
N THR A 342 -11.56 15.09 2.77
CA THR A 342 -11.46 16.44 3.34
C THR A 342 -11.42 16.40 4.87
N ILE A 343 -10.45 17.11 5.46
CA ILE A 343 -10.13 17.14 6.89
C ILE A 343 -10.13 18.60 7.33
N THR A 344 -10.78 18.94 8.44
CA THR A 344 -10.75 20.32 8.97
C THR A 344 -9.59 20.49 9.93
N LEU A 345 -8.73 21.47 9.67
CA LEU A 345 -7.61 21.87 10.52
C LEU A 345 -7.91 23.21 11.20
N ASP A 346 -7.48 23.37 12.44
CA ASP A 346 -7.51 24.67 13.15
C ASP A 346 -6.06 25.14 13.33
N LEU A 347 -5.63 26.07 12.48
CA LEU A 347 -4.23 26.47 12.35
C LEU A 347 -3.99 27.83 13.02
N GLN A 348 -2.85 27.98 13.69
CA GLN A 348 -2.36 29.28 14.15
C GLN A 348 -1.62 29.99 13.02
N LYS A 349 -1.57 31.33 13.06
CA LYS A 349 -0.73 32.09 12.13
C LYS A 349 0.74 31.70 12.32
N GLY A 350 1.45 31.48 11.22
CA GLY A 350 2.83 31.03 11.24
C GLY A 350 2.95 29.51 11.12
N GLU A 351 4.07 28.97 11.58
CA GLU A 351 4.34 27.52 11.51
C GLU A 351 3.37 26.71 12.39
N ASN A 352 2.81 25.66 11.80
CA ASN A 352 2.01 24.63 12.45
C ASN A 352 2.67 23.28 12.20
N ILE A 353 2.66 22.39 13.20
CA ILE A 353 3.06 20.99 13.05
C ILE A 353 1.79 20.17 12.91
N ILE A 354 1.67 19.40 11.83
CA ILE A 354 0.55 18.51 11.58
C ILE A 354 1.07 17.07 11.64
N ARG A 355 0.44 16.22 12.43
CA ARG A 355 0.75 14.79 12.52
C ARG A 355 -0.45 13.94 12.15
N ILE A 356 -0.22 12.85 11.44
CA ILE A 356 -1.26 11.87 11.09
C ILE A 356 -0.84 10.50 11.60
N TYR A 357 -1.71 9.90 12.40
CA TYR A 357 -1.51 8.61 13.05
C TYR A 357 -2.50 7.58 12.53
N ASN A 358 -2.11 6.31 12.46
CA ASN A 358 -3.08 5.22 12.28
C ASN A 358 -3.98 5.11 13.51
N ASP A 359 -5.25 4.75 13.30
CA ASP A 359 -6.19 4.48 14.38
C ASP A 359 -6.46 2.98 14.52
N ASN A 360 -5.96 2.42 15.62
CA ASN A 360 -6.06 1.01 15.96
C ASN A 360 -7.28 0.67 16.84
N SER A 361 -8.23 1.58 17.06
CA SER A 361 -9.33 1.38 18.01
C SER A 361 -10.33 0.26 17.66
N TRP A 362 -10.21 -0.39 16.49
CA TRP A 362 -11.10 -1.44 16.00
C TRP A 362 -10.33 -2.68 15.52
N ASN A 363 -10.80 -3.88 15.89
CA ASN A 363 -10.27 -5.18 15.44
C ASN A 363 -11.08 -5.75 14.27
N VAL A 364 -10.42 -6.11 13.17
CA VAL A 364 -11.06 -6.87 12.08
C VAL A 364 -10.45 -8.27 12.04
N THR A 365 -11.30 -9.29 12.14
CA THR A 365 -10.89 -10.68 11.97
C THR A 365 -11.32 -11.22 10.61
N PHE A 366 -10.56 -12.18 10.07
CA PHE A 366 -10.77 -12.79 8.76
C PHE A 366 -10.86 -14.31 8.86
N GLY A 367 -11.75 -14.91 8.06
CA GLY A 367 -12.11 -16.33 8.12
C GLY A 367 -11.51 -17.20 7.03
N GLY A 368 -10.35 -16.81 6.49
CA GLY A 368 -9.69 -17.56 5.42
C GLY A 368 -10.46 -17.55 4.09
N THR A 369 -10.03 -18.41 3.16
CA THR A 369 -10.58 -18.51 1.80
C THR A 369 -11.76 -19.49 1.65
N GLN A 370 -12.12 -20.22 2.72
CA GLN A 370 -13.13 -21.29 2.68
C GLN A 370 -14.10 -21.22 3.86
N SER A 371 -15.03 -20.25 3.88
CA SER A 371 -16.17 -20.20 4.83
C SER A 371 -15.86 -20.59 6.30
N PHE A 372 -14.65 -20.32 6.79
CA PHE A 372 -14.30 -20.58 8.18
C PHE A 372 -14.72 -19.37 9.03
N PRO A 373 -14.92 -19.56 10.35
CA PRO A 373 -15.12 -18.45 11.26
C PRO A 373 -13.93 -17.46 11.18
N GLY A 374 -14.20 -16.16 11.31
CA GLY A 374 -13.18 -15.12 11.29
C GLY A 374 -12.35 -15.10 12.57
N LEU A 375 -11.31 -15.92 12.63
CA LEU A 375 -10.48 -16.10 13.84
C LEU A 375 -9.09 -15.48 13.71
N GLU A 376 -8.63 -15.15 12.51
CA GLU A 376 -7.31 -14.53 12.28
C GLU A 376 -7.44 -13.00 12.31
N TYR A 377 -6.58 -12.32 13.08
CA TYR A 377 -6.52 -10.86 13.09
C TYR A 377 -5.91 -10.33 11.79
N LEU A 378 -6.55 -9.33 11.17
CA LEU A 378 -5.96 -8.60 10.04
C LEU A 378 -5.09 -7.46 10.54
N THR A 379 -3.87 -7.39 10.00
CA THR A 379 -2.98 -6.26 10.22
C THR A 379 -3.59 -5.00 9.60
N ASN A 380 -3.78 -3.97 10.41
CA ASN A 380 -4.34 -2.68 9.99
C ASN A 380 -3.25 -1.60 9.97
N TYR A 381 -3.19 -0.86 8.86
CA TYR A 381 -2.27 0.26 8.66
C TYR A 381 -3.06 1.52 8.32
N ALA A 382 -2.45 2.69 8.48
CA ALA A 382 -3.04 3.93 7.99
C ALA A 382 -3.35 3.84 6.49
N PRO A 383 -4.22 4.71 5.96
CA PRO A 383 -4.34 4.91 4.52
C PRO A 383 -2.98 5.23 3.89
N ASN A 384 -2.73 4.79 2.67
CA ASN A 384 -1.56 5.27 1.94
C ASN A 384 -1.87 6.69 1.46
N PHE A 385 -1.00 7.65 1.73
CA PHE A 385 -1.23 9.06 1.40
C PHE A 385 -0.36 9.50 0.23
N ASP A 386 -1.00 10.03 -0.81
CA ASP A 386 -0.34 10.50 -2.01
C ASP A 386 -0.01 11.99 -1.93
N LYS A 387 -1.02 12.81 -1.60
CA LYS A 387 -0.96 14.27 -1.65
C LYS A 387 -1.84 14.90 -0.57
N PHE A 388 -1.43 16.06 -0.07
CA PHE A 388 -2.26 16.93 0.75
C PHE A 388 -2.40 18.30 0.08
N VAL A 389 -3.62 18.87 0.11
CA VAL A 389 -3.89 20.25 -0.32
C VAL A 389 -4.55 20.97 0.84
N ILE A 390 -3.97 22.07 1.32
CA ILE A 390 -4.47 22.82 2.48
C ILE A 390 -4.96 24.21 2.04
N THR A 391 -6.23 24.52 2.30
CA THR A 391 -6.90 25.77 1.91
C THR A 391 -7.66 26.39 3.08
N PRO A 392 -7.67 27.73 3.27
CA PRO A 392 -8.44 28.36 4.33
C PRO A 392 -9.96 28.26 4.09
N MET A 393 -10.74 27.88 5.11
CA MET A 393 -12.21 27.70 5.03
C MET A 393 -13.00 29.02 5.06
N ALA A 394 -12.40 30.11 5.56
CA ALA A 394 -13.05 31.41 5.63
C ALA A 394 -12.04 32.52 5.32
N LEU A 395 -12.23 33.21 4.20
CA LEU A 395 -11.47 34.42 3.84
C LEU A 395 -12.14 35.63 4.50
N ASN A 396 -11.61 36.11 5.63
CA ASN A 396 -12.12 37.33 6.29
C ASN A 396 -11.75 38.62 5.53
N SER A 397 -10.83 38.52 4.56
CA SER A 397 -10.50 39.54 3.57
C SER A 397 -9.62 38.89 2.49
N ALA A 398 -9.60 39.43 1.27
CA ALA A 398 -8.59 39.05 0.28
C ALA A 398 -7.21 39.42 0.83
N VAL A 399 -6.54 38.45 1.44
CA VAL A 399 -5.14 38.53 1.81
C VAL A 399 -4.38 38.57 0.48
N GLU A 400 -3.54 39.58 0.27
CA GLU A 400 -2.47 39.47 -0.73
C GLU A 400 -1.62 38.27 -0.31
N LEU A 401 -1.84 37.12 -0.94
CA LEU A 401 -0.99 35.96 -0.78
C LEU A 401 0.41 36.39 -1.22
N GLU A 402 1.42 36.09 -0.40
CA GLU A 402 2.80 36.26 -0.83
C GLU A 402 3.01 35.39 -2.09
N GLU A 403 3.72 35.92 -3.10
CA GLU A 403 4.01 35.16 -4.32
C GLU A 403 4.81 33.89 -3.93
N GLU A 404 4.16 32.74 -4.08
CA GLU A 404 4.75 31.41 -3.88
C GLU A 404 4.94 30.73 -5.23
N TYR A 405 6.06 30.05 -5.37
CA TYR A 405 6.43 29.26 -6.54
C TYR A 405 6.40 27.77 -6.21
N THR A 406 5.86 26.95 -7.10
CA THR A 406 5.80 25.50 -6.90
C THR A 406 7.18 24.88 -7.07
N ILE A 407 7.42 23.77 -6.38
CA ILE A 407 8.62 22.94 -6.54
C ILE A 407 8.16 21.53 -6.95
N ASP A 408 8.31 21.26 -8.24
CA ASP A 408 8.03 19.96 -8.84
C ASP A 408 9.33 19.17 -9.00
N VAL A 409 9.50 18.12 -8.18
CA VAL A 409 10.63 17.21 -8.27
C VAL A 409 10.22 15.92 -8.97
N ALA A 410 10.96 15.55 -10.02
CA ALA A 410 10.85 14.27 -10.69
C ALA A 410 12.21 13.58 -10.76
N SER A 411 12.21 12.25 -10.62
CA SER A 411 13.41 11.44 -10.85
C SER A 411 13.16 10.31 -11.83
N THR A 412 14.23 9.83 -12.46
CA THR A 412 14.18 8.55 -13.20
C THR A 412 14.13 7.37 -12.24
N GLU A 413 13.88 6.19 -12.79
CA GLU A 413 14.11 4.91 -12.11
C GLU A 413 15.51 4.82 -11.48
N TYR A 414 15.67 3.94 -10.49
CA TYR A 414 16.92 3.64 -9.77
C TYR A 414 17.42 4.69 -8.77
N GLY A 415 16.51 5.49 -8.25
CA GLY A 415 16.74 6.32 -7.07
C GLY A 415 15.51 7.16 -6.75
N ILE A 416 15.59 7.91 -5.65
CA ILE A 416 14.51 8.75 -5.15
C ILE A 416 15.04 10.18 -5.02
N ALA A 417 14.22 11.16 -5.38
CA ALA A 417 14.49 12.58 -5.14
C ALA A 417 13.26 13.26 -4.54
N SER A 418 13.46 14.13 -3.56
CA SER A 418 12.39 14.89 -2.90
C SER A 418 12.90 16.25 -2.45
N ALA A 419 12.06 17.28 -2.55
CA ALA A 419 12.33 18.57 -1.94
C ALA A 419 11.88 18.59 -0.47
N ASN A 420 12.52 19.41 0.35
CA ASN A 420 12.10 19.64 1.74
C ASN A 420 10.76 20.42 1.85
N GLN A 421 10.30 21.02 0.77
CA GLN A 421 9.05 21.78 0.68
C GLN A 421 8.53 21.80 -0.77
N ASN A 422 7.22 21.96 -0.93
CA ASN A 422 6.55 21.92 -2.24
C ASN A 422 6.28 23.31 -2.83
N THR A 423 6.34 24.36 -2.02
CA THR A 423 6.30 25.75 -2.46
C THR A 423 7.41 26.54 -1.78
N VAL A 424 7.80 27.64 -2.41
CA VAL A 424 8.81 28.56 -1.87
C VAL A 424 8.42 29.99 -2.23
N GLY A 425 8.46 30.88 -1.23
CA GLY A 425 8.19 32.29 -1.47
C GLY A 425 9.24 32.96 -2.35
N GLU A 426 8.90 34.11 -2.92
CA GLU A 426 9.80 34.98 -3.67
C GLU A 426 11.13 35.23 -2.92
N ASN A 427 12.24 34.99 -3.63
CA ASN A 427 13.62 34.96 -3.14
C ASN A 427 13.94 33.91 -2.06
N GLY A 428 13.05 32.96 -1.82
CA GLY A 428 13.22 31.88 -0.84
C GLY A 428 14.25 30.84 -1.24
N GLU A 429 14.43 29.86 -0.35
CA GLU A 429 15.35 28.73 -0.55
C GLU A 429 14.68 27.40 -0.27
N TYR A 430 15.11 26.36 -0.99
CA TYR A 430 14.72 24.97 -0.78
C TYR A 430 15.92 24.05 -1.00
N THR A 431 15.81 22.82 -0.49
CA THR A 431 16.80 21.77 -0.63
C THR A 431 16.17 20.54 -1.23
N VAL A 432 16.82 19.96 -2.24
CA VAL A 432 16.45 18.67 -2.83
C VAL A 432 17.37 17.60 -2.28
N SER A 433 16.81 16.56 -1.69
CA SER A 433 17.51 15.35 -1.24
C SER A 433 17.37 14.24 -2.28
N MET A 434 18.46 13.54 -2.57
CA MET A 434 18.56 12.54 -3.62
C MET A 434 19.30 11.30 -3.11
N ILE A 435 18.70 10.13 -3.29
CA ILE A 435 19.24 8.84 -2.83
C ILE A 435 19.27 7.88 -4.02
N PRO A 436 20.44 7.57 -4.58
CA PRO A 436 20.60 6.51 -5.58
C PRO A 436 20.30 5.13 -4.98
N ALA A 437 19.73 4.22 -5.77
CA ALA A 437 19.64 2.82 -5.39
C ALA A 437 21.04 2.17 -5.34
N GLU A 438 21.15 0.99 -4.70
CA GLU A 438 22.43 0.30 -4.54
C GLU A 438 23.15 0.06 -5.88
N GLY A 439 24.43 0.44 -5.93
CA GLY A 439 25.26 0.35 -7.14
C GLY A 439 24.88 1.35 -8.24
N LYS A 440 24.09 2.38 -7.93
CA LYS A 440 23.66 3.45 -8.86
C LYS A 440 24.24 4.78 -8.43
N GLU A 441 24.26 5.71 -9.38
CA GLU A 441 24.87 7.03 -9.21
C GLU A 441 23.95 8.12 -9.79
N ILE A 442 24.08 9.36 -9.30
CA ILE A 442 23.42 10.53 -9.90
C ILE A 442 24.21 10.92 -11.14
N VAL A 443 23.60 10.82 -12.32
CA VAL A 443 24.28 11.14 -13.59
C VAL A 443 24.02 12.57 -14.05
N ASN A 444 22.89 13.16 -13.65
CA ASN A 444 22.58 14.55 -13.97
C ASN A 444 21.46 15.10 -13.07
N VAL A 445 21.51 16.39 -12.73
CA VAL A 445 20.43 17.12 -12.06
C VAL A 445 20.13 18.40 -12.82
N LEU A 446 18.89 18.58 -13.25
CA LEU A 446 18.42 19.80 -13.91
C LEU A 446 17.47 20.57 -12.99
N VAL A 447 17.64 21.89 -12.91
CA VAL A 447 16.67 22.81 -12.31
C VAL A 447 16.25 23.81 -13.39
N ASN A 448 14.97 23.84 -13.73
CA ASN A 448 14.42 24.63 -14.85
C ASN A 448 15.19 24.40 -16.17
N GLY A 449 15.66 23.17 -16.38
CA GLY A 449 16.44 22.76 -17.55
C GLY A 449 17.93 23.13 -17.52
N ALA A 450 18.41 23.85 -16.50
CA ALA A 450 19.83 24.15 -16.30
C ALA A 450 20.51 23.04 -15.49
N ASP A 451 21.69 22.59 -15.92
CA ASP A 451 22.48 21.57 -15.22
C ASP A 451 23.07 22.12 -13.92
N ARG A 452 22.80 21.42 -12.81
CA ARG A 452 23.23 21.73 -11.44
C ARG A 452 23.94 20.54 -10.78
N THR A 453 24.40 19.57 -11.58
CA THR A 453 25.00 18.32 -11.07
C THR A 453 26.25 18.59 -10.23
N ASP A 454 27.07 19.56 -10.61
CA ASP A 454 28.29 19.91 -9.87
C ASP A 454 28.03 20.62 -8.52
N ASP A 455 26.80 21.09 -8.29
CA ASP A 455 26.42 21.82 -7.07
C ASP A 455 25.94 20.87 -5.96
N ILE A 456 25.82 19.56 -6.24
CA ILE A 456 25.35 18.59 -5.26
C ILE A 456 26.42 18.29 -4.21
N VAL A 457 26.00 18.13 -2.96
CA VAL A 457 26.89 17.81 -1.83
C VAL A 457 26.37 16.57 -1.12
N PHE A 458 27.23 15.60 -0.85
CA PHE A 458 26.86 14.43 -0.04
C PHE A 458 26.82 14.82 1.43
N ASP A 459 25.69 14.55 2.09
CA ASP A 459 25.49 14.78 3.52
C ASP A 459 25.57 13.45 4.28
N GLU A 460 26.66 13.26 5.04
CA GLU A 460 26.91 12.03 5.79
C GLU A 460 25.85 11.73 6.86
N ALA A 461 25.20 12.77 7.40
CA ALA A 461 24.20 12.61 8.45
C ALA A 461 22.89 12.02 7.93
N SER A 462 22.44 12.47 6.76
CA SER A 462 21.23 11.93 6.10
C SER A 462 21.51 10.76 5.16
N GLY A 463 22.77 10.49 4.81
CA GLY A 463 23.13 9.49 3.81
C GLY A 463 22.66 9.83 2.40
N ALA A 464 22.35 11.11 2.12
CA ALA A 464 21.76 11.57 0.87
C ALA A 464 22.61 12.66 0.20
N TYR A 465 22.51 12.76 -1.12
CA TYR A 465 23.02 13.91 -1.86
C TYR A 465 22.02 15.06 -1.77
N GLN A 466 22.51 16.27 -1.54
CA GLN A 466 21.69 17.47 -1.38
C GLN A 466 22.04 18.52 -2.42
N LEU A 467 21.02 19.16 -2.99
CA LEU A 467 21.14 20.35 -3.81
C LEU A 467 20.35 21.50 -3.17
N LYS A 468 21.06 22.55 -2.74
CA LYS A 468 20.43 23.75 -2.20
C LYS A 468 20.21 24.80 -3.29
N ILE A 469 18.98 25.28 -3.42
CA ILE A 469 18.58 26.34 -4.34
C ILE A 469 18.09 27.54 -3.52
N SER A 470 18.56 28.74 -3.87
CA SER A 470 18.20 29.99 -3.20
C SER A 470 17.87 31.06 -4.23
N GLY A 471 17.06 32.05 -3.83
CA GLY A 471 16.70 33.16 -4.71
C GLY A 471 15.66 32.78 -5.75
N VAL A 472 14.67 31.97 -5.37
CA VAL A 472 13.62 31.50 -6.28
C VAL A 472 12.71 32.65 -6.70
N SER A 473 12.41 32.75 -8.00
CA SER A 473 11.56 33.81 -8.58
C SER A 473 10.63 33.30 -9.68
N GLU A 474 10.45 31.98 -9.76
CA GLU A 474 9.58 31.28 -10.72
C GLU A 474 9.35 29.84 -10.24
N ASP A 475 8.35 29.15 -10.80
CA ASP A 475 8.14 27.72 -10.51
C ASP A 475 9.40 26.89 -10.83
N GLN A 476 9.65 25.92 -9.97
CA GLN A 476 10.88 25.15 -9.93
C GLN A 476 10.61 23.73 -10.39
N LYS A 477 11.12 23.37 -11.57
CA LYS A 477 11.08 22.02 -12.11
C LYS A 477 12.44 21.36 -11.96
N VAL A 478 12.53 20.44 -11.01
CA VAL A 478 13.74 19.67 -10.71
C VAL A 478 13.64 18.29 -11.36
N GLN A 479 14.67 17.89 -12.10
CA GLN A 479 14.75 16.57 -12.73
C GLN A 479 16.06 15.89 -12.37
N VAL A 480 15.97 14.75 -11.70
CA VAL A 480 17.13 13.97 -11.25
C VAL A 480 17.24 12.69 -12.08
N TYR A 481 18.41 12.48 -12.67
CA TYR A 481 18.70 11.32 -13.51
C TYR A 481 19.69 10.41 -12.78
N PHE A 482 19.31 9.15 -12.61
CA PHE A 482 20.16 8.10 -12.04
C PHE A 482 20.77 7.23 -13.14
N SER A 483 21.89 6.59 -12.84
CA SER A 483 22.58 5.70 -13.77
C SER A 483 21.73 4.46 -14.08
N LYS A 484 21.67 4.08 -15.35
CA LYS A 484 20.94 2.89 -15.81
C LYS A 484 21.60 2.25 -17.03
N PRO A 485 21.23 1.01 -17.41
CA PRO A 485 21.76 0.37 -18.61
C PRO A 485 21.60 1.26 -19.86
N ASN A 486 22.68 1.35 -20.64
CA ASN A 486 22.74 2.25 -21.78
C ASN A 486 21.83 1.78 -22.90
N THR A 487 20.90 2.65 -23.30
CA THR A 487 20.19 2.53 -24.57
C THR A 487 21.03 3.16 -25.67
N SER A 488 21.18 2.44 -26.79
CA SER A 488 21.96 2.95 -27.91
C SER A 488 21.21 4.06 -28.67
N LYS A 489 21.95 5.00 -29.26
CA LYS A 489 21.38 6.03 -30.15
C LYS A 489 20.68 5.41 -31.37
N ASP A 490 21.13 4.22 -31.80
CA ASP A 490 20.47 3.44 -32.87
C ASP A 490 19.11 2.90 -32.43
N SER A 491 18.97 2.44 -31.18
CA SER A 491 17.68 2.01 -30.62
C SER A 491 16.67 3.17 -30.59
N LEU A 492 17.10 4.36 -30.12
CA LEU A 492 16.29 5.58 -30.17
C LEU A 492 15.92 5.96 -31.61
N LYS A 493 16.86 5.85 -32.54
CA LYS A 493 16.64 6.14 -33.96
C LYS A 493 15.63 5.18 -34.59
N ASN A 494 15.69 3.90 -34.25
CA ASN A 494 14.74 2.90 -34.74
C ASN A 494 13.33 3.20 -34.24
N LEU A 495 13.17 3.43 -32.93
CA LEU A 495 11.88 3.79 -32.33
C LEU A 495 11.34 5.10 -32.94
N TYR A 496 12.17 6.14 -33.05
CA TYR A 496 11.77 7.39 -33.70
C TYR A 496 11.33 7.15 -35.16
N ASN A 497 12.08 6.38 -35.96
CA ASN A 497 11.73 6.15 -37.36
C ASN A 497 10.45 5.33 -37.55
N GLU A 498 10.09 4.49 -36.58
CA GLU A 498 8.83 3.74 -36.58
C GLU A 498 7.61 4.68 -36.43
N TYR A 499 7.73 5.72 -35.60
CA TYR A 499 6.61 6.60 -35.24
C TYR A 499 6.71 8.05 -35.75
N LYS A 500 7.78 8.41 -36.48
CA LYS A 500 8.01 9.80 -36.95
C LYS A 500 6.92 10.32 -37.89
N ASP A 501 6.30 9.42 -38.65
CA ASP A 501 5.29 9.74 -39.66
C ASP A 501 3.87 9.42 -39.15
N LEU A 502 3.73 9.03 -37.87
CA LEU A 502 2.43 8.88 -37.23
C LEU A 502 1.73 10.26 -37.18
N GLU A 503 0.47 10.28 -37.59
CA GLU A 503 -0.40 11.45 -37.54
C GLU A 503 -1.41 11.31 -36.39
N LYS A 504 -1.95 12.43 -35.90
CA LYS A 504 -2.86 12.45 -34.73
C LYS A 504 -4.03 11.48 -34.88
N GLY A 505 -4.60 11.39 -36.09
CA GLY A 505 -5.70 10.47 -36.38
C GLY A 505 -6.83 10.58 -35.35
N THR A 506 -7.18 9.44 -34.76
CA THR A 506 -8.20 9.28 -33.71
C THR A 506 -7.60 9.15 -32.31
N TYR A 507 -6.33 9.48 -32.11
CA TYR A 507 -5.75 9.49 -30.77
C TYR A 507 -6.24 10.69 -29.96
N SER A 508 -6.41 10.47 -28.66
CA SER A 508 -6.82 11.52 -27.72
C SER A 508 -5.83 12.68 -27.72
N THR A 509 -6.32 13.91 -27.59
CA THR A 509 -5.49 15.12 -27.66
C THR A 509 -4.40 15.10 -26.60
N ALA A 510 -4.75 14.74 -25.36
CA ALA A 510 -3.80 14.72 -24.25
C ALA A 510 -2.67 13.69 -24.46
N THR A 511 -3.00 12.46 -24.85
CA THR A 511 -1.98 11.41 -25.05
C THR A 511 -1.15 11.68 -26.31
N TRP A 512 -1.77 12.25 -27.34
CA TRP A 512 -1.08 12.68 -28.55
C TRP A 512 -0.05 13.76 -28.29
N GLU A 513 -0.39 14.80 -27.52
CA GLU A 513 0.55 15.88 -27.20
C GLU A 513 1.75 15.40 -26.38
N GLN A 514 1.52 14.45 -25.46
CA GLN A 514 2.61 13.81 -24.71
C GLN A 514 3.55 13.03 -25.64
N PHE A 515 2.98 12.20 -26.52
CA PHE A 515 3.74 11.48 -27.54
C PHE A 515 4.50 12.44 -28.48
N ASP A 516 3.86 13.48 -28.99
CA ASP A 516 4.48 14.41 -29.95
C ASP A 516 5.61 15.23 -29.33
N ARG A 517 5.47 15.60 -28.06
CA ARG A 517 6.55 16.22 -27.28
C ARG A 517 7.73 15.27 -27.12
N ALA A 518 7.49 14.02 -26.74
CA ALA A 518 8.54 13.01 -26.60
C ALA A 518 9.22 12.71 -27.95
N ARG A 519 8.44 12.65 -29.03
CA ARG A 519 8.94 12.50 -30.41
C ARG A 519 9.82 13.66 -30.83
N THR A 520 9.41 14.89 -30.50
CA THR A 520 10.20 16.10 -30.78
C THR A 520 11.51 16.10 -29.98
N GLU A 521 11.47 15.73 -28.70
CA GLU A 521 12.67 15.60 -27.87
C GLU A 521 13.63 14.53 -28.41
N ALA A 522 13.10 13.35 -28.77
CA ALA A 522 13.88 12.30 -29.42
C ALA A 522 14.52 12.78 -30.73
N GLN A 523 13.79 13.53 -31.55
CA GLN A 523 14.33 14.12 -32.77
C GLN A 523 15.49 15.09 -32.48
N GLN A 524 15.38 15.90 -31.42
CA GLN A 524 16.43 16.84 -31.03
C GLN A 524 17.68 16.10 -30.54
N VAL A 525 17.52 15.09 -29.67
CA VAL A 525 18.64 14.25 -29.18
C VAL A 525 19.31 13.48 -30.33
N LEU A 526 18.55 13.02 -31.32
CA LEU A 526 19.11 12.36 -32.50
C LEU A 526 19.93 13.29 -33.39
N LYS A 527 19.64 14.60 -33.42
CA LYS A 527 20.39 15.62 -34.15
C LYS A 527 21.66 16.09 -33.43
N ASP A 528 21.73 15.89 -32.12
CA ASP A 528 22.88 16.26 -31.30
C ASP A 528 23.92 15.13 -31.30
N ASP A 529 24.98 15.26 -32.11
CA ASP A 529 26.02 14.25 -32.26
C ASP A 529 26.77 13.96 -30.94
N ASP A 530 26.80 14.94 -30.03
CA ASP A 530 27.50 14.87 -28.74
C ASP A 530 26.52 14.65 -27.57
N ALA A 531 25.28 14.21 -27.85
CA ALA A 531 24.27 13.98 -26.83
C ALA A 531 24.79 13.02 -25.73
N PRO A 532 24.77 13.43 -24.45
CA PRO A 532 25.22 12.59 -23.36
C PRO A 532 24.29 11.37 -23.19
N GLN A 533 24.82 10.28 -22.66
CA GLN A 533 24.13 9.00 -22.55
C GLN A 533 22.79 9.08 -21.79
N TRP A 534 22.71 9.91 -20.75
CA TRP A 534 21.47 10.10 -19.98
C TRP A 534 20.36 10.75 -20.84
N LYS A 535 20.68 11.66 -21.77
CA LYS A 535 19.70 12.24 -22.71
C LYS A 535 19.20 11.20 -23.70
N ILE A 536 20.08 10.31 -24.17
CA ILE A 536 19.71 9.23 -25.07
C ILE A 536 18.75 8.26 -24.37
N ASN A 537 19.09 7.85 -23.15
CA ASN A 537 18.24 6.99 -22.32
C ASN A 537 16.88 7.65 -22.08
N ASN A 538 16.87 8.90 -21.60
CA ASN A 538 15.63 9.59 -21.25
C ASN A 538 14.74 9.84 -22.47
N ALA A 539 15.30 10.23 -23.61
CA ALA A 539 14.52 10.43 -24.84
C ALA A 539 13.91 9.11 -25.34
N TYR A 540 14.62 7.98 -25.18
CA TYR A 540 14.07 6.67 -25.49
C TYR A 540 12.89 6.33 -24.58
N ASP A 541 13.07 6.46 -23.27
CA ASP A 541 12.03 6.14 -22.29
C ASP A 541 10.78 6.99 -22.48
N LYS A 542 10.95 8.31 -22.64
CA LYS A 542 9.84 9.23 -22.90
C LYS A 542 9.12 8.89 -24.20
N LEU A 543 9.86 8.56 -25.27
CA LEU A 543 9.24 8.21 -26.54
C LEU A 543 8.50 6.88 -26.43
N LEU A 544 9.07 5.87 -25.78
CA LEU A 544 8.44 4.58 -25.56
C LEU A 544 7.18 4.72 -24.70
N ALA A 545 7.26 5.48 -23.61
CA ALA A 545 6.11 5.78 -22.75
C ALA A 545 5.03 6.56 -23.52
N GLY A 546 5.42 7.56 -24.31
CA GLY A 546 4.50 8.31 -25.15
C GLY A 546 3.79 7.42 -26.17
N VAL A 547 4.52 6.50 -26.82
CA VAL A 547 3.95 5.52 -27.74
C VAL A 547 2.98 4.57 -27.03
N ASN A 548 3.39 3.99 -25.91
CA ASN A 548 2.56 3.05 -25.15
C ASN A 548 1.34 3.72 -24.51
N GLY A 549 1.42 5.03 -24.24
CA GLY A 549 0.36 5.83 -23.65
C GLY A 549 -0.65 6.39 -24.65
N LEU A 550 -0.44 6.23 -25.96
CA LEU A 550 -1.39 6.70 -26.98
C LEU A 550 -2.74 6.01 -26.80
N LYS A 551 -3.79 6.79 -26.53
CA LYS A 551 -5.16 6.29 -26.37
C LYS A 551 -5.97 6.55 -27.64
N ASP A 552 -6.32 5.50 -28.35
CA ASP A 552 -7.22 5.60 -29.52
C ASP A 552 -8.67 5.77 -29.05
N ILE A 553 -9.26 6.91 -29.41
CA ILE A 553 -10.65 7.27 -29.11
C ILE A 553 -11.54 7.17 -30.36
N GLY A 554 -11.11 6.48 -31.42
CA GLY A 554 -11.87 6.36 -32.67
C GLY A 554 -13.25 5.72 -32.52
N ASN A 555 -13.48 4.99 -31.42
CA ASN A 555 -14.77 4.39 -31.07
C ASN A 555 -15.62 5.28 -30.15
N LEU A 556 -15.10 6.42 -29.67
CA LEU A 556 -15.86 7.37 -28.85
C LEU A 556 -16.85 8.13 -29.75
N VAL A 557 -18.14 7.84 -29.57
CA VAL A 557 -19.19 8.42 -30.40
C VAL A 557 -19.65 9.76 -29.86
N PHE A 558 -19.96 9.81 -28.56
CA PHE A 558 -20.34 11.01 -27.83
C PHE A 558 -19.55 11.07 -26.52
N PHE A 559 -19.13 12.25 -26.11
CA PHE A 559 -18.65 12.53 -24.75
C PHE A 559 -19.50 13.65 -24.15
N VAL A 560 -20.10 13.43 -23.00
CA VAL A 560 -21.02 14.39 -22.36
C VAL A 560 -20.55 14.63 -20.93
N ASP A 561 -20.22 15.88 -20.62
CA ASP A 561 -19.98 16.33 -19.26
C ASP A 561 -21.29 16.90 -18.72
N CYS A 562 -22.02 16.03 -18.00
CA CYS A 562 -23.38 16.32 -17.57
C CYS A 562 -23.33 17.31 -16.41
N GLY A 563 -23.38 18.61 -16.69
CA GLY A 563 -23.29 19.65 -15.64
C GLY A 563 -22.20 20.69 -15.88
N ASP A 564 -21.49 20.60 -17.01
CA ASP A 564 -20.48 21.57 -17.39
C ASP A 564 -21.06 22.98 -17.60
N HIS A 565 -20.38 23.97 -17.05
CA HIS A 565 -20.70 25.39 -17.21
C HIS A 565 -19.95 26.04 -18.39
N GLY A 566 -18.95 25.35 -18.96
CA GLY A 566 -18.18 25.74 -20.13
C GLY A 566 -18.38 24.77 -21.29
N VAL A 567 -19.55 24.74 -21.93
CA VAL A 567 -19.89 23.62 -22.84
C VAL A 567 -18.99 23.45 -24.08
N SER A 568 -18.10 24.41 -24.36
CA SER A 568 -17.12 24.35 -25.46
C SER A 568 -15.75 23.79 -25.07
N THR A 569 -15.52 23.56 -23.78
CA THR A 569 -14.28 23.02 -23.20
C THR A 569 -14.54 21.59 -22.73
N VAL A 570 -13.48 20.80 -22.59
CA VAL A 570 -13.57 19.41 -22.11
C VAL A 570 -12.63 19.29 -20.91
N THR A 571 -13.02 18.45 -19.95
CA THR A 571 -12.15 18.10 -18.82
C THR A 571 -10.77 17.66 -19.32
N LYS A 572 -9.73 18.08 -18.61
CA LYS A 572 -8.34 17.76 -18.95
C LYS A 572 -8.13 16.25 -19.09
N GLY A 573 -7.82 15.80 -20.31
CA GLY A 573 -7.55 14.40 -20.63
C GLY A 573 -8.66 13.72 -21.43
N ASP A 574 -9.83 14.34 -21.51
CA ASP A 574 -10.94 13.91 -22.35
C ASP A 574 -10.94 14.62 -23.72
N ASP A 575 -11.77 14.11 -24.61
CA ASP A 575 -11.96 14.61 -25.96
C ASP A 575 -13.43 14.44 -26.36
N PHE A 576 -13.89 15.30 -27.25
CA PHE A 576 -15.19 15.13 -27.88
C PHE A 576 -15.26 13.79 -28.64
N GLY A 577 -16.44 13.18 -28.59
CA GLY A 577 -16.75 12.07 -29.47
C GLY A 577 -16.90 12.54 -30.92
N ARG A 578 -16.81 11.62 -31.87
CA ARG A 578 -16.91 11.95 -33.31
C ARG A 578 -18.24 12.60 -33.72
N ASN A 579 -19.28 12.53 -32.88
CA ASN A 579 -20.63 13.04 -33.16
C ASN A 579 -21.03 14.25 -32.32
N ASN A 580 -20.16 14.83 -31.49
CA ASN A 580 -20.45 16.09 -30.80
C ASN A 580 -19.29 17.08 -30.78
N SER A 581 -19.62 18.38 -30.66
CA SER A 581 -18.64 19.48 -30.56
C SER A 581 -18.77 20.30 -29.29
N VAL A 582 -19.69 19.92 -28.40
CA VAL A 582 -19.94 20.54 -27.09
C VAL A 582 -20.17 19.44 -26.05
N THR A 583 -19.89 19.70 -24.78
CA THR A 583 -20.01 18.71 -23.69
C THR A 583 -21.43 18.58 -23.16
N ASP A 584 -22.26 19.61 -23.33
CA ASP A 584 -23.69 19.56 -23.04
C ASP A 584 -24.47 20.45 -24.01
N GLN A 585 -25.72 20.08 -24.30
CA GLN A 585 -26.66 20.91 -25.04
C GLN A 585 -28.11 20.44 -24.85
N ILE A 586 -29.06 21.31 -25.15
CA ILE A 586 -30.47 20.93 -25.30
C ILE A 586 -30.61 20.01 -26.51
N TYR A 587 -31.45 18.97 -26.40
CA TYR A 587 -31.68 18.01 -27.48
C TYR A 587 -31.98 18.70 -28.81
N GLY A 588 -31.04 18.58 -29.73
CA GLY A 588 -31.03 19.29 -31.00
C GLY A 588 -29.84 18.87 -31.85
N LYS A 589 -29.71 19.46 -33.03
CA LYS A 589 -28.58 19.17 -33.90
C LYS A 589 -27.32 19.84 -33.36
N ASP A 590 -26.28 19.04 -33.16
CA ASP A 590 -24.93 19.53 -32.99
C ASP A 590 -24.52 20.43 -34.16
N ALA A 591 -23.89 21.56 -33.85
CA ALA A 591 -23.60 22.59 -34.82
C ALA A 591 -22.52 22.19 -35.83
N GLU A 592 -21.60 21.31 -35.44
CA GLU A 592 -20.47 20.91 -36.29
C GLU A 592 -20.70 19.54 -36.94
N THR A 593 -21.18 18.56 -36.17
CA THR A 593 -21.32 17.18 -36.67
C THR A 593 -22.66 16.93 -37.36
N GLY A 594 -23.69 17.71 -37.00
CA GLY A 594 -25.05 17.59 -37.53
C GLY A 594 -25.88 16.46 -36.92
N TYR A 595 -25.33 15.65 -36.02
CA TYR A 595 -26.06 14.63 -35.26
C TYR A 595 -26.94 15.26 -34.19
N SER A 596 -28.13 14.70 -33.97
CA SER A 596 -29.07 15.20 -32.97
C SER A 596 -28.80 14.57 -31.61
N TRP A 597 -28.39 15.36 -30.61
CA TRP A 597 -28.20 14.85 -29.25
C TRP A 597 -28.44 15.93 -28.21
N GLY A 598 -28.51 15.54 -26.93
CA GLY A 598 -28.57 16.47 -25.80
C GLY A 598 -29.62 16.12 -24.75
N VAL A 599 -29.71 16.95 -23.73
CA VAL A 599 -30.67 16.81 -22.63
C VAL A 599 -32.09 17.12 -23.08
N VAL A 600 -33.05 16.33 -22.61
CA VAL A 600 -34.48 16.51 -22.83
C VAL A 600 -35.13 16.87 -21.52
N ASP A 601 -35.86 17.99 -21.51
CA ASP A 601 -36.73 18.32 -20.38
C ASP A 601 -37.92 17.35 -20.33
N PRO A 602 -38.25 16.75 -19.15
CA PRO A 602 -39.37 15.82 -18.99
C PRO A 602 -40.74 16.34 -19.46
N LYS A 603 -40.98 17.67 -19.46
CA LYS A 603 -42.23 18.30 -19.94
C LYS A 603 -42.08 19.04 -21.26
N GLY A 604 -40.87 19.12 -21.80
CA GLY A 604 -40.56 19.86 -23.03
C GLY A 604 -40.55 21.37 -22.84
N ASP A 605 -40.42 21.85 -21.60
CA ASP A 605 -40.34 23.27 -21.25
C ASP A 605 -38.87 23.64 -20.97
N TYR A 606 -38.35 24.61 -21.71
CA TYR A 606 -36.94 25.02 -21.64
C TYR A 606 -36.85 26.41 -21.00
N ASP A 607 -36.42 26.43 -19.74
CA ASP A 607 -36.15 27.65 -18.96
C ASP A 607 -34.67 28.03 -19.08
N THR A 608 -34.38 29.12 -19.81
CA THR A 608 -33.05 29.44 -20.34
C THR A 608 -32.24 30.44 -19.52
N GLU A 609 -32.70 30.87 -18.34
CA GLU A 609 -31.98 31.90 -17.55
C GLU A 609 -30.97 31.32 -16.54
N GLY A 610 -31.05 30.01 -16.24
CA GLY A 610 -30.12 29.34 -15.32
C GLY A 610 -30.12 29.91 -13.90
N PRO A 611 -29.05 29.72 -13.12
CA PRO A 611 -28.88 30.28 -11.77
C PRO A 611 -28.46 31.75 -11.75
N GLY A 612 -28.10 32.36 -12.89
CA GLY A 612 -27.65 33.75 -12.98
C GLY A 612 -26.19 33.97 -12.57
N LEU A 613 -25.33 32.98 -12.81
CA LEU A 613 -23.88 33.06 -12.57
C LEU A 613 -23.18 33.87 -13.67
N GLU A 614 -22.09 34.55 -13.32
CA GLU A 614 -21.21 35.21 -14.30
C GLU A 614 -20.40 34.16 -15.07
N SER A 615 -20.17 34.38 -16.36
CA SER A 615 -19.44 33.49 -17.28
C SER A 615 -20.04 32.08 -17.44
N ASP A 616 -21.32 31.92 -17.16
CA ASP A 616 -22.03 30.66 -17.25
C ASP A 616 -22.55 30.39 -18.67
N THR A 617 -22.10 29.30 -19.27
CA THR A 617 -22.61 28.78 -20.56
C THR A 617 -23.32 27.44 -20.41
N GLY A 618 -23.59 27.03 -19.17
CA GLY A 618 -24.22 25.77 -18.84
C GLY A 618 -25.64 25.62 -19.41
N VAL A 619 -26.09 24.37 -19.47
CA VAL A 619 -27.36 24.01 -20.11
C VAL A 619 -28.43 23.81 -19.05
N TYR A 620 -29.47 24.65 -19.10
CA TYR A 620 -30.57 24.64 -18.13
C TYR A 620 -31.91 24.34 -18.79
N THR A 621 -32.73 23.57 -18.08
CA THR A 621 -34.12 23.28 -18.41
C THR A 621 -35.02 23.63 -17.23
N GLU A 622 -36.35 23.57 -17.39
CA GLU A 622 -37.25 23.85 -16.28
C GLU A 622 -37.05 22.83 -15.13
N TYR A 623 -36.85 21.56 -15.47
CA TYR A 623 -36.80 20.45 -14.51
C TYR A 623 -35.46 19.75 -14.35
N THR A 624 -34.42 20.13 -15.09
CA THR A 624 -33.06 19.60 -14.92
C THR A 624 -32.00 20.69 -15.06
N TRP A 625 -31.08 20.76 -14.10
CA TRP A 625 -30.06 21.81 -14.00
C TRP A 625 -28.67 21.21 -13.82
N ALA A 626 -27.66 21.87 -14.40
CA ALA A 626 -26.28 21.76 -13.91
C ALA A 626 -26.21 22.30 -12.47
N SER A 627 -25.31 21.75 -11.66
CA SER A 627 -25.14 22.14 -10.25
C SER A 627 -24.83 23.63 -10.12
N GLU A 628 -25.74 24.40 -9.51
CA GLU A 628 -25.49 25.83 -9.24
C GLU A 628 -24.40 26.07 -8.18
N TYR A 629 -23.84 25.00 -7.60
CA TYR A 629 -22.78 25.05 -6.60
C TYR A 629 -21.38 25.05 -7.21
N ASP A 630 -21.26 24.83 -8.52
CA ASP A 630 -19.99 24.75 -9.24
C ASP A 630 -19.52 26.17 -9.60
N GLN A 631 -19.31 26.99 -8.57
CA GLN A 631 -19.04 28.43 -8.68
C GLN A 631 -18.10 28.94 -7.59
N VAL A 632 -17.38 30.03 -7.90
CA VAL A 632 -16.63 30.84 -6.93
C VAL A 632 -17.04 32.29 -7.07
N ASN A 633 -17.52 32.90 -5.98
CA ASN A 633 -17.96 34.30 -5.95
C ASN A 633 -18.99 34.66 -7.05
N ASN A 634 -19.97 33.79 -7.30
CA ASN A 634 -21.00 33.99 -8.32
C ASN A 634 -20.48 33.97 -9.77
N VAL A 635 -19.26 33.45 -9.97
CA VAL A 635 -18.69 33.12 -11.29
C VAL A 635 -18.72 31.61 -11.44
N ALA A 636 -19.32 31.11 -12.51
CA ALA A 636 -19.33 29.69 -12.81
C ALA A 636 -17.91 29.18 -13.05
N GLN A 637 -17.61 27.97 -12.57
CA GLN A 637 -16.32 27.33 -12.80
C GLN A 637 -16.37 26.49 -14.08
N ASP A 638 -15.38 26.68 -14.93
CA ASP A 638 -15.09 25.88 -16.12
C ASP A 638 -13.88 24.97 -15.84
N ASP A 639 -13.65 23.97 -16.69
CA ASP A 639 -12.57 22.97 -16.60
C ASP A 639 -12.57 22.14 -15.30
N LEU A 640 -13.73 22.01 -14.64
CA LEU A 640 -13.88 21.08 -13.52
C LEU A 640 -13.80 19.62 -14.00
N ASP A 641 -13.48 18.73 -13.07
CA ASP A 641 -13.45 17.31 -13.35
C ASP A 641 -14.88 16.76 -13.57
N LYS A 642 -15.09 15.97 -14.62
CA LYS A 642 -16.38 15.36 -14.97
C LYS A 642 -16.98 14.46 -13.89
N GLU A 643 -16.18 14.02 -12.91
CA GLU A 643 -16.66 13.27 -11.75
C GLU A 643 -17.16 14.19 -10.63
N THR A 644 -16.87 15.50 -10.73
CA THR A 644 -17.28 16.53 -9.77
C THR A 644 -18.51 17.29 -10.26
N THR A 645 -18.57 17.62 -11.54
CA THR A 645 -19.73 18.27 -12.17
C THR A 645 -20.91 17.29 -12.28
N PHE A 646 -22.13 17.79 -12.11
CA PHE A 646 -23.32 16.94 -12.28
C PHE A 646 -24.56 17.72 -12.70
N ARG A 647 -25.46 17.02 -13.42
CA ARG A 647 -26.82 17.44 -13.72
C ARG A 647 -27.79 16.73 -12.78
N TYR A 648 -28.76 17.47 -12.25
CA TYR A 648 -29.79 16.93 -11.35
C TYR A 648 -31.20 17.31 -11.78
N ALA A 649 -32.19 16.58 -11.27
CA ALA A 649 -33.61 16.91 -11.42
C ALA A 649 -33.98 18.09 -10.49
N ARG A 650 -34.15 19.29 -11.05
CA ARG A 650 -34.43 20.54 -10.34
C ARG A 650 -35.82 20.53 -9.73
N GLY A 651 -35.97 21.02 -8.49
CA GLY A 651 -37.26 21.07 -7.80
C GLY A 651 -37.74 19.71 -7.30
N GLN A 652 -36.83 18.74 -7.19
CA GLN A 652 -37.07 17.39 -6.67
C GLN A 652 -37.61 17.33 -5.22
N ASP A 653 -37.48 18.42 -4.46
CA ASP A 653 -38.03 18.62 -3.12
C ASP A 653 -39.49 19.11 -3.12
N THR A 654 -40.00 19.55 -4.27
CA THR A 654 -41.31 20.15 -4.46
C THR A 654 -42.27 19.18 -5.18
N ALA A 655 -43.55 19.16 -4.81
CA ALA A 655 -44.52 18.24 -5.43
C ALA A 655 -44.75 18.56 -6.91
N GLY A 656 -44.34 17.66 -7.83
CA GLY A 656 -44.62 17.84 -9.27
C GLY A 656 -43.78 17.03 -10.27
N ILE A 657 -42.70 16.38 -9.83
CA ILE A 657 -41.80 15.59 -10.68
C ILE A 657 -41.82 14.14 -10.20
N THR A 658 -42.51 13.27 -10.95
CA THR A 658 -42.55 11.84 -10.68
C THR A 658 -42.72 11.11 -12.01
N PRO A 659 -41.75 10.28 -12.43
CA PRO A 659 -40.47 9.98 -11.75
C PRO A 659 -39.50 11.19 -11.74
N ARG A 660 -38.50 11.16 -10.85
CA ARG A 660 -37.38 12.11 -10.85
C ARG A 660 -36.33 11.57 -11.81
N GLU A 661 -36.13 12.23 -12.94
CA GLU A 661 -35.26 11.74 -14.01
C GLU A 661 -34.46 12.86 -14.67
N VAL A 662 -33.31 12.49 -15.20
CA VAL A 662 -32.52 13.26 -16.15
C VAL A 662 -32.46 12.41 -17.42
N THR A 663 -32.78 13.00 -18.57
CA THR A 663 -32.85 12.27 -19.84
C THR A 663 -31.97 12.92 -20.87
N TYR A 664 -31.05 12.13 -21.45
CA TYR A 664 -30.33 12.49 -22.67
C TYR A 664 -30.83 11.65 -23.83
N LYS A 665 -30.79 12.22 -25.03
CA LYS A 665 -31.07 11.51 -26.29
C LYS A 665 -29.90 11.66 -27.24
N PHE A 666 -29.67 10.63 -28.04
CA PHE A 666 -28.58 10.56 -29.01
C PHE A 666 -29.08 9.98 -30.33
N GLU A 667 -28.71 10.62 -31.43
CA GLU A 667 -28.84 10.08 -32.78
C GLU A 667 -27.63 9.18 -33.05
N LEU A 668 -27.89 7.88 -33.27
CA LEU A 668 -26.89 6.85 -33.51
C LEU A 668 -27.22 6.10 -34.80
N ASP A 669 -26.17 5.69 -35.51
CA ASP A 669 -26.30 4.71 -36.59
C ASP A 669 -26.71 3.33 -36.02
N PRO A 670 -27.27 2.41 -36.82
CA PRO A 670 -27.49 1.04 -36.39
C PRO A 670 -26.17 0.36 -36.00
N GLY A 671 -26.13 -0.24 -34.82
CA GLY A 671 -24.91 -0.83 -34.28
C GLY A 671 -25.05 -1.20 -32.80
N LYS A 672 -23.98 -1.76 -32.26
CA LYS A 672 -23.88 -2.11 -30.84
C LYS A 672 -23.02 -1.09 -30.13
N TYR A 673 -23.51 -0.56 -29.01
CA TYR A 673 -22.89 0.55 -28.30
C TYR A 673 -22.75 0.24 -26.81
N ASP A 674 -21.57 0.53 -26.29
CA ASP A 674 -21.34 0.61 -24.86
C ASP A 674 -21.55 2.06 -24.42
N VAL A 675 -22.36 2.25 -23.38
CA VAL A 675 -22.73 3.55 -22.81
C VAL A 675 -22.30 3.55 -21.36
N GLU A 676 -21.29 4.35 -21.06
CA GLU A 676 -20.84 4.58 -19.69
C GLU A 676 -21.58 5.80 -19.11
N VAL A 677 -22.18 5.64 -17.93
CA VAL A 677 -22.92 6.71 -17.26
C VAL A 677 -22.44 6.87 -15.82
N GLY A 678 -21.89 8.04 -15.50
CA GLY A 678 -21.52 8.46 -14.15
C GLY A 678 -22.72 8.92 -13.33
N MET A 679 -22.72 8.62 -12.04
CA MET A 679 -23.68 9.09 -11.05
C MET A 679 -22.94 9.60 -9.82
N SER A 680 -23.52 10.61 -9.16
CA SER A 680 -23.01 11.14 -7.89
C SER A 680 -24.12 11.27 -6.85
N ASN A 681 -23.76 11.09 -5.57
CA ASN A 681 -24.62 11.30 -4.42
C ASN A 681 -24.12 12.49 -3.58
N THR A 682 -23.70 13.58 -4.23
CA THR A 682 -23.17 14.80 -3.58
C THR A 682 -24.02 15.29 -2.42
N TRP A 683 -25.35 15.16 -2.52
CA TRP A 683 -26.30 15.63 -1.49
C TRP A 683 -26.75 14.55 -0.49
N GLY A 684 -26.24 13.32 -0.61
CA GLY A 684 -26.57 12.21 0.31
C GLY A 684 -28.02 11.74 0.28
N ASN A 685 -28.82 12.19 -0.70
CA ASN A 685 -30.27 11.97 -0.78
C ASN A 685 -30.70 11.10 -1.98
N ALA A 686 -29.75 10.57 -2.77
CA ALA A 686 -30.03 9.63 -3.83
C ALA A 686 -30.34 8.25 -3.23
N GLY A 687 -31.61 7.83 -3.27
CA GLY A 687 -32.03 6.56 -2.66
C GLY A 687 -31.50 5.32 -3.38
N SER A 688 -31.85 5.15 -4.66
CA SER A 688 -31.43 4.01 -5.51
C SER A 688 -31.66 4.34 -6.99
N PRO A 689 -30.93 5.31 -7.58
CA PRO A 689 -31.13 5.63 -8.98
C PRO A 689 -30.69 4.48 -9.87
N ILE A 690 -31.35 4.37 -11.03
CA ILE A 690 -31.07 3.37 -12.07
C ILE A 690 -30.88 4.10 -13.39
N VAL A 691 -30.07 3.54 -14.28
CA VAL A 691 -29.93 3.99 -15.66
C VAL A 691 -30.70 3.03 -16.55
N THR A 692 -31.46 3.59 -17.49
CA THR A 692 -32.19 2.82 -18.52
C THR A 692 -31.78 3.31 -19.89
N LEU A 693 -31.31 2.41 -20.75
CA LEU A 693 -31.10 2.66 -22.16
C LEU A 693 -32.33 2.17 -22.93
N SER A 694 -32.95 3.07 -23.71
CA SER A 694 -34.17 2.78 -24.47
C SER A 694 -34.03 3.21 -25.92
N ALA A 695 -34.46 2.37 -26.87
CA ALA A 695 -34.43 2.68 -28.29
C ALA A 695 -35.55 1.98 -29.09
N GLY A 696 -36.68 2.67 -29.31
CA GLY A 696 -37.72 2.21 -30.23
C GLY A 696 -38.31 0.84 -29.89
N GLU A 697 -38.10 -0.15 -30.76
CA GLU A 697 -38.56 -1.54 -30.58
C GLU A 697 -37.52 -2.44 -29.88
N VAL A 698 -36.35 -1.92 -29.52
CA VAL A 698 -35.30 -2.64 -28.77
C VAL A 698 -35.72 -2.74 -27.29
N GLU A 699 -35.49 -3.90 -26.68
CA GLU A 699 -35.76 -4.11 -25.26
C GLU A 699 -34.86 -3.20 -24.40
N ASP A 700 -35.44 -2.56 -23.39
CA ASP A 700 -34.73 -1.64 -22.51
C ASP A 700 -33.61 -2.36 -21.74
N VAL A 701 -32.44 -1.73 -21.67
CA VAL A 701 -31.32 -2.21 -20.86
C VAL A 701 -31.28 -1.39 -19.58
N VAL A 702 -31.51 -2.04 -18.45
CA VAL A 702 -31.62 -1.39 -17.14
C VAL A 702 -30.43 -1.78 -16.26
N SER A 703 -29.79 -0.80 -15.63
CA SER A 703 -28.71 -1.06 -14.67
C SER A 703 -29.26 -1.57 -13.34
N GLU A 704 -28.43 -2.33 -12.61
CA GLU A 704 -28.60 -2.42 -11.16
C GLU A 704 -28.48 -1.02 -10.54
N PRO A 705 -29.18 -0.70 -9.44
CA PRO A 705 -29.12 0.62 -8.82
C PRO A 705 -27.69 1.00 -8.41
N TYR A 706 -27.35 2.28 -8.56
CA TYR A 706 -26.09 2.86 -8.10
C TYR A 706 -26.21 4.37 -7.98
N SER A 707 -25.70 4.92 -6.88
CA SER A 707 -25.78 6.35 -6.59
C SER A 707 -24.42 7.06 -6.68
N SER A 708 -23.34 6.35 -6.97
CA SER A 708 -21.98 6.90 -7.08
C SER A 708 -21.15 6.06 -8.05
N GLY A 709 -20.20 6.69 -8.74
CA GLY A 709 -19.34 6.05 -9.73
C GLY A 709 -20.01 5.89 -11.10
N SER A 710 -19.37 5.20 -12.03
CA SER A 710 -19.91 4.94 -13.37
C SER A 710 -20.33 3.47 -13.55
N LYS A 711 -21.22 3.23 -14.52
CA LYS A 711 -21.50 1.89 -15.04
C LYS A 711 -21.55 1.92 -16.55
N THR A 712 -21.02 0.87 -17.16
CA THR A 712 -21.12 0.63 -18.59
C THR A 712 -22.25 -0.34 -18.89
N LEU A 713 -23.16 0.08 -19.75
CA LEU A 713 -24.29 -0.71 -20.24
C LEU A 713 -24.16 -0.87 -21.74
N THR A 714 -24.54 -2.03 -22.27
CA THR A 714 -24.46 -2.29 -23.70
C THR A 714 -25.85 -2.39 -24.31
N ILE A 715 -26.11 -1.61 -25.36
CA ILE A 715 -27.35 -1.69 -26.15
C ILE A 715 -27.05 -2.08 -27.60
N ASP A 716 -27.87 -2.95 -28.17
CA ASP A 716 -27.75 -3.41 -29.55
C ASP A 716 -28.91 -2.85 -30.40
N LEU A 717 -28.56 -1.96 -31.34
CA LEU A 717 -29.48 -1.27 -32.24
C LEU A 717 -29.48 -1.88 -33.66
N THR A 718 -28.97 -3.12 -33.82
CA THR A 718 -28.85 -3.78 -35.14
C THR A 718 -30.16 -4.29 -35.74
#